data_AF-A0A419HZF6-F1
#
_entry.id   AF-A0A419HZF6-F1
#
_cell.length_a   1.000
_cell.length_b   1.000
_cell.length_c   1.000
_cell.angle_alpha   90.00
_cell.angle_beta   90.00
_cell.angle_gamma   90.00
#
_symmetry.space_group_name_H-M   'P 1'
#
loop_
_entity.id
_entity.type
_entity.pdbx_description
1 polymer ?
#
loop_
_entity_poly.entity_id
_entity_poly.type
_entity_poly.pdbx_seq_one_letter_code
_entity_poly.pdbx_strand_id
1 'polypeptide(L)'
;MTGQDGVVVICAALEVEFTAVRAQLNGPIRRQEIRGSCYEVGHCAGPRDTWTVVLALTGQGNAAAAVHVDRAISAFSPQVVLFVGVAGGRKDVRLGDVVIAESIYDYDSGKDTESDYLPRTRAVRPTFRILQHAAAIARDACWHHRVSPPPSTEPAAIVKPLATGGKVIAHDRSHTARLVDRYCGDAVAVEMEGHGFLHGATMTGGVEALVIRGISDLLNDKSEASDRYWQPQAASHAAAFAVELLAGFTALPEPPVAVTVPRQLPPLLRDFTGRQQQLAELDRLLDESADAVMISAVDGTAGVGKTALAVQWAHGVQQFFPGGTLFVNLRGYGPTAPLDPRLALAGFLTALGVPAAQIPADQDALTGLYRTTLADRRVLILLDNAGSAEQVRPLLPSAPGCLVLITSRSTLTGLTVADGVGRLPLGLLSDLDSRQLLHRIIGADRLATEPGAVTDLIGACSRLPLALRIAAARIATRRFLTVADVVREIRTNERGVDALNTADDERTTVRAVFDWSYTKLSPEPARTFRLLGLHPGPEFGVLAVSALTGLDEEGAYRHLEILADLNLLEIIGHRRYRFHDLLHDYARTRCAAECRPPEITSARTAVLTWYAHTAWLADGLAFPSYPCLPWEPAIPPSPLPELTDRSTAFGWFGLERPNLVQAHQEAWQHGLSYLVTILAAGCRFLFLRERTQRTVLADLSFRGVQAARRTGAAHSEALLLAFLAEALASVDRVEEARIHFTRLRELATRIEDPLTLSLALLGLGSLSRGEMDYRRARELYEAAAPVAERTGDLRQQAVVFSCLSTIHTHLGEYRTALGYAQRHLDLRQRCGDPLGEAHAWYISAMATQGLGEHENALRLAEQSIALHRTLDGSEPELALALDCAATSLQQLGHAARAAEHLREAAELFERLGDPAATTARLRVKHLEAGPQAARSPQAGQPGHG
;
A
#
# COMPACT_ATOMS: atom_id res chain seq x y z
N MET A 1 -31.70 10.68 48.61
CA MET A 1 -30.55 11.33 49.28
C MET A 1 -30.05 10.39 50.36
N THR A 2 -29.20 9.46 49.96
CA THR A 2 -28.42 8.59 50.86
C THR A 2 -27.09 9.31 51.07
N GLY A 3 -26.78 9.75 52.29
CA GLY A 3 -25.47 10.34 52.60
C GLY A 3 -24.39 9.32 52.26
N GLN A 4 -23.41 9.72 51.45
CA GLN A 4 -22.21 8.92 51.25
C GLN A 4 -21.35 9.10 52.50
N ASP A 5 -20.99 8.02 53.17
CA ASP A 5 -20.03 8.09 54.27
C ASP A 5 -18.67 8.54 53.74
N GLY A 6 -18.15 9.67 54.24
CA GLY A 6 -16.83 10.16 53.90
C GLY A 6 -15.74 9.31 54.57
N VAL A 7 -14.58 9.19 53.95
CA VAL A 7 -13.38 8.52 54.49
C VAL A 7 -12.29 9.57 54.73
N VAL A 8 -11.78 9.60 55.96
CA VAL A 8 -10.67 10.46 56.35
C VAL A 8 -9.54 9.63 56.94
N VAL A 9 -8.30 9.95 56.58
CA VAL A 9 -7.12 9.43 57.26
C VAL A 9 -6.61 10.49 58.23
N ILE A 10 -6.41 10.11 59.50
CA ILE A 10 -5.72 10.95 60.48
C ILE A 10 -4.39 10.30 60.83
N CYS A 11 -3.30 11.03 60.62
CA CYS A 11 -1.95 10.62 60.96
C CYS A 11 -1.51 11.29 62.28
N ALA A 12 -0.92 10.49 63.17
CA ALA A 12 -0.28 10.93 64.40
C ALA A 12 1.17 10.42 64.44
N ALA A 13 2.09 11.16 65.05
CA ALA A 13 3.50 10.77 65.18
C ALA A 13 3.77 9.99 66.47
N LEU A 14 3.07 10.36 67.55
CA LEU A 14 3.26 9.83 68.90
C LEU A 14 2.04 9.08 69.42
N GLU A 15 2.27 8.14 70.35
CA GLU A 15 1.19 7.35 70.98
C GLU A 15 0.18 8.23 71.74
N VAL A 16 0.65 9.32 72.35
CA VAL A 16 -0.22 10.28 73.06
C VAL A 16 -1.15 11.03 72.10
N GLU A 17 -0.67 11.36 70.90
CA GLU A 17 -1.43 12.02 69.84
C GLU A 17 -2.44 11.05 69.23
N PHE A 18 -2.00 9.82 68.96
CA PHE A 18 -2.85 8.73 68.48
C PHE A 18 -4.00 8.48 69.47
N THR A 19 -3.68 8.36 70.75
CA THR A 19 -4.68 8.14 71.82
C THR A 19 -5.66 9.30 71.93
N ALA A 20 -5.20 10.55 71.78
CA ALA A 20 -6.05 11.73 71.83
C ALA A 20 -7.08 11.76 70.69
N VAL A 21 -6.66 11.43 69.45
CA VAL A 21 -7.59 11.32 68.32
C VAL A 21 -8.54 10.14 68.50
N ARG A 22 -8.01 8.99 68.93
CA ARG A 22 -8.80 7.78 69.20
C ARG A 22 -9.92 8.03 70.21
N ALA A 23 -9.67 8.83 71.24
CA ALA A 23 -10.66 9.18 72.27
C ALA A 23 -11.84 10.03 71.75
N GLN A 24 -11.70 10.66 70.59
CA GLN A 24 -12.76 11.45 69.94
C GLN A 24 -13.65 10.62 69.01
N LEU A 25 -13.33 9.33 68.78
CA LEU A 25 -14.06 8.46 67.86
C LEU A 25 -15.23 7.76 68.56
N ASN A 26 -16.32 7.57 67.81
CA ASN A 26 -17.53 6.88 68.24
C ASN A 26 -17.54 5.42 67.75
N GLY A 27 -18.13 4.53 68.56
CA GLY A 27 -18.38 3.13 68.19
C GLY A 27 -17.18 2.18 68.36
N PRO A 28 -17.32 0.90 67.97
CA PRO A 28 -16.24 -0.09 68.07
C PRO A 28 -15.14 0.20 67.04
N ILE A 29 -13.90 0.32 67.52
CA ILE A 29 -12.72 0.55 66.68
C ILE A 29 -12.21 -0.78 66.13
N ARG A 30 -12.00 -0.86 64.81
CA ARG A 30 -11.48 -2.06 64.14
C ARG A 30 -10.03 -1.88 63.75
N ARG A 31 -9.20 -2.88 64.03
CA ARG A 31 -7.80 -2.91 63.59
C ARG A 31 -7.70 -3.55 62.20
N GLN A 32 -7.01 -2.90 61.27
CA GLN A 32 -6.76 -3.41 59.91
C GLN A 32 -5.27 -3.35 59.59
N GLU A 33 -4.72 -4.45 59.07
CA GLU A 33 -3.34 -4.49 58.59
C GLU A 33 -3.34 -4.56 57.05
N ILE A 34 -2.82 -3.52 56.42
CA ILE A 34 -2.78 -3.40 54.95
C ILE A 34 -1.36 -3.04 54.54
N ARG A 35 -0.77 -3.87 53.68
CA ARG A 35 0.60 -3.67 53.14
C ARG A 35 1.65 -3.43 54.23
N GLY A 36 1.55 -4.16 55.35
CA GLY A 36 2.47 -4.07 56.49
C GLY A 36 2.33 -2.82 57.35
N SER A 37 1.26 -2.03 57.19
CA SER A 37 0.92 -0.90 58.06
C SER A 37 -0.37 -1.20 58.82
N CYS A 38 -0.40 -0.83 60.10
CA CYS A 38 -1.55 -1.06 60.98
C CYS A 38 -2.38 0.22 61.12
N TYR A 39 -3.69 0.10 60.90
CA TYR A 39 -4.65 1.18 60.98
C TYR A 39 -5.74 0.85 62.00
N GLU A 40 -6.22 1.86 62.73
CA GLU A 40 -7.44 1.76 63.54
C GLU A 40 -8.56 2.52 62.84
N VAL A 41 -9.69 1.84 62.59
CA VAL A 41 -10.84 2.40 61.86
C VAL A 41 -12.00 2.57 62.81
N GLY A 42 -12.45 3.81 62.98
CA GLY A 42 -13.62 4.21 63.77
C GLY A 42 -14.51 5.19 63.00
N HIS A 43 -15.45 5.84 63.70
CA HIS A 43 -16.35 6.80 63.06
C HIS A 43 -16.46 8.10 63.87
N CYS A 44 -16.71 9.22 63.20
CA CYS A 44 -17.17 10.45 63.84
C CYS A 44 -18.40 11.02 63.11
N ALA A 45 -19.34 11.59 63.87
CA ALA A 45 -20.59 12.12 63.33
C ALA A 45 -20.42 13.56 62.85
N GLY A 46 -20.76 13.82 61.58
CA GLY A 46 -21.01 15.17 61.07
C GLY A 46 -22.50 15.54 61.10
N PRO A 47 -22.88 16.80 60.86
CA PRO A 47 -24.27 17.28 60.80
C PRO A 47 -25.09 16.67 59.66
N ARG A 48 -24.45 16.10 58.63
CA ARG A 48 -25.10 15.51 57.45
C ARG A 48 -24.51 14.16 57.00
N ASP A 49 -23.25 13.88 57.32
CA ASP A 49 -22.52 12.68 56.88
C ASP A 49 -21.81 12.01 58.07
N THR A 50 -21.66 10.68 58.04
CA THR A 50 -20.77 9.96 58.98
C THR A 50 -19.40 9.81 58.34
N TRP A 51 -18.35 10.21 59.05
CA TRP A 51 -16.98 10.02 58.59
C TRP A 51 -16.43 8.71 59.13
N THR A 52 -15.92 7.86 58.24
CA THR A 52 -15.03 6.74 58.58
C THR A 52 -13.63 7.29 58.78
N VAL A 53 -13.14 7.20 60.01
CA VAL A 53 -11.82 7.72 60.41
C VAL A 53 -10.83 6.57 60.45
N VAL A 54 -9.82 6.64 59.60
CA VAL A 54 -8.68 5.74 59.55
C VAL A 54 -7.50 6.40 60.27
N LEU A 55 -7.20 5.93 61.48
CA LEU A 55 -6.14 6.46 62.31
C LEU A 55 -4.84 5.67 62.07
N ALA A 56 -3.76 6.38 61.81
CA ALA A 56 -2.43 5.82 61.51
C ALA A 56 -1.36 6.42 62.44
N LEU A 57 -0.61 5.55 63.12
CA LEU A 57 0.62 5.94 63.83
C LEU A 57 1.79 5.89 62.85
N THR A 58 2.37 7.05 62.56
CA THR A 58 3.39 7.24 61.52
C THR A 58 4.82 7.19 62.04
N GLY A 59 5.02 7.46 63.33
CA GLY A 59 6.34 7.73 63.90
C GLY A 59 6.84 9.15 63.63
N GLN A 60 7.95 9.52 64.24
CA GLN A 60 8.50 10.88 64.14
C GLN A 60 9.26 11.12 62.84
N GLY A 61 9.17 12.36 62.35
CA GLY A 61 9.96 12.86 61.22
C GLY A 61 9.30 12.80 59.84
N ASN A 62 9.67 13.77 58.99
CA ASN A 62 9.14 13.99 57.64
C ASN A 62 9.12 12.74 56.74
N ALA A 63 10.18 11.93 56.73
CA ALA A 63 10.26 10.77 55.84
C ALA A 63 9.21 9.70 56.19
N ALA A 64 9.00 9.43 57.49
CA ALA A 64 8.02 8.47 57.94
C ALA A 64 6.59 8.98 57.64
N ALA A 65 6.31 10.25 57.93
CA ALA A 65 5.04 10.89 57.64
C ALA A 65 4.67 10.81 56.14
N ALA A 66 5.63 11.08 55.24
CA ALA A 66 5.44 11.02 53.79
C ALA A 66 5.08 9.61 53.29
N VAL A 67 5.79 8.58 53.77
CA VAL A 67 5.55 7.19 53.38
C VAL A 67 4.19 6.70 53.88
N HIS A 68 3.83 7.03 55.12
CA HIS A 68 2.59 6.57 55.72
C HIS A 68 1.36 7.22 55.11
N VAL A 69 1.40 8.53 54.80
CA VAL A 69 0.25 9.19 54.15
C VAL A 69 0.03 8.66 52.73
N ASP A 70 1.08 8.45 51.94
CA ASP A 70 0.96 7.89 50.58
C ASP A 70 0.37 6.46 50.59
N ARG A 71 0.84 5.63 51.53
CA ARG A 71 0.29 4.28 51.74
C ARG A 71 -1.17 4.31 52.18
N ALA A 72 -1.53 5.22 53.08
CA ALA A 72 -2.89 5.35 53.58
C ALA A 72 -3.83 5.87 52.48
N ILE A 73 -3.41 6.85 51.67
CA ILE A 73 -4.18 7.32 50.52
C ILE A 73 -4.42 6.18 49.53
N SER A 74 -3.36 5.44 49.19
CA SER A 74 -3.44 4.28 48.29
C SER A 74 -4.31 3.13 48.82
N ALA A 75 -4.44 2.99 50.14
CA ALA A 75 -5.17 1.89 50.76
C ALA A 75 -6.67 2.20 50.94
N PHE A 76 -7.01 3.46 51.21
CA PHE A 76 -8.37 3.83 51.65
C PHE A 76 -9.08 4.85 50.74
N SER A 77 -8.38 5.42 49.74
CA SER A 77 -8.91 6.45 48.85
C SER A 77 -9.68 7.57 49.61
N PRO A 78 -9.07 8.18 50.64
CA PRO A 78 -9.77 9.14 51.50
C PRO A 78 -10.04 10.45 50.77
N GLN A 79 -11.12 11.15 51.12
CA GLN A 79 -11.36 12.52 50.64
C GLN A 79 -10.53 13.55 51.41
N VAL A 80 -10.18 13.23 52.66
CA VAL A 80 -9.42 14.11 53.57
C VAL A 80 -8.29 13.34 54.22
N VAL A 81 -7.12 13.97 54.32
CA VAL A 81 -6.01 13.53 55.16
C VAL A 81 -5.63 14.62 56.14
N LEU A 82 -5.54 14.30 57.43
CA LEU A 82 -5.13 15.22 58.49
C LEU A 82 -3.87 14.70 59.16
N PHE A 83 -2.95 15.59 59.53
CA PHE A 83 -1.88 15.24 60.45
C PHE A 83 -2.08 16.00 61.75
N VAL A 84 -2.37 15.28 62.83
CA VAL A 84 -2.77 15.81 64.13
C VAL A 84 -1.72 15.43 65.16
N GLY A 85 -1.25 16.40 65.94
CA GLY A 85 -0.19 16.15 66.92
C GLY A 85 0.15 17.38 67.74
N VAL A 86 1.34 17.40 68.33
CA VAL A 86 1.84 18.52 69.13
C VAL A 86 3.01 19.26 68.47
N ALA A 87 3.22 20.52 68.87
CA ALA A 87 4.33 21.34 68.44
C ALA A 87 4.89 22.17 69.61
N GLY A 88 6.16 22.58 69.48
CA GLY A 88 6.79 23.55 70.38
C GLY A 88 6.45 24.97 69.95
N GLY A 89 5.80 25.74 70.82
CA GLY A 89 5.46 27.14 70.59
C GLY A 89 6.69 28.03 70.60
N ARG A 90 6.74 28.94 69.62
CA ARG A 90 7.86 29.88 69.42
C ARG A 90 7.47 31.31 69.76
N LYS A 91 6.38 31.79 69.17
CA LYS A 91 5.90 33.17 69.36
C LYS A 91 4.40 33.26 69.14
N ASP A 92 3.79 34.27 69.75
CA ASP A 92 2.37 34.61 69.56
C ASP A 92 1.37 33.47 69.86
N VAL A 93 1.80 32.46 70.63
CA VAL A 93 1.01 31.27 71.05
C VAL A 93 1.27 30.95 72.53
N ARG A 94 0.32 30.27 73.16
CA ARG A 94 0.37 29.82 74.56
C ARG A 94 0.26 28.30 74.64
N LEU A 95 0.65 27.74 75.79
CA LEU A 95 0.46 26.32 76.07
C LEU A 95 -1.03 25.96 75.97
N GLY A 96 -1.32 24.89 75.24
CA GLY A 96 -2.67 24.44 74.94
C GLY A 96 -3.31 25.07 73.70
N ASP A 97 -2.78 26.15 73.11
CA ASP A 97 -3.31 26.68 71.85
C ASP A 97 -3.19 25.64 70.72
N VAL A 98 -4.06 25.74 69.72
CA VAL A 98 -4.04 24.91 68.51
C VAL A 98 -3.61 25.75 67.32
N VAL A 99 -2.57 25.33 66.61
CA VAL A 99 -2.10 25.95 65.38
C VAL A 99 -2.53 25.12 64.18
N ILE A 100 -3.21 25.79 63.24
CA ILE A 100 -3.58 25.26 61.94
C ILE A 100 -2.57 25.80 60.94
N ALA A 101 -1.80 24.91 60.32
CA ALA A 101 -0.69 25.31 59.47
C ALA A 101 -1.19 25.87 58.13
N GLU A 102 -1.15 27.19 57.91
CA GLU A 102 -1.48 27.77 56.59
C GLU A 102 -0.35 27.56 55.56
N SER A 103 0.86 27.36 56.06
CA SER A 103 2.04 26.94 55.31
C SER A 103 3.03 26.28 56.26
N ILE A 104 3.88 25.42 55.72
CA ILE A 104 4.88 24.69 56.48
C ILE A 104 6.24 24.88 55.82
N TYR A 105 7.17 25.47 56.56
CA TYR A 105 8.54 25.75 56.13
C TYR A 105 9.48 24.62 56.53
N ASP A 106 10.13 23.95 55.59
CA ASP A 106 11.25 23.06 55.88
C ASP A 106 12.53 23.87 56.12
N TYR A 107 13.05 23.86 57.35
CA TYR A 107 14.26 24.61 57.72
C TYR A 107 15.56 23.79 57.62
N ASP A 108 15.50 22.50 57.28
CA ASP A 108 16.68 21.62 57.23
C ASP A 108 17.34 21.55 55.85
N SER A 109 16.72 22.12 54.83
CA SER A 109 17.30 22.22 53.49
C SER A 109 18.09 23.52 53.33
N GLY A 110 19.29 23.42 52.77
CA GLY A 110 20.21 24.56 52.66
C GLY A 110 21.58 24.19 52.13
N LYS A 111 22.44 25.21 51.98
CA LYS A 111 23.85 25.06 51.61
C LYS A 111 24.72 25.43 52.81
N ASP A 112 25.55 24.49 53.25
CA ASP A 112 26.56 24.75 54.26
C ASP A 112 27.78 25.41 53.61
N THR A 113 28.25 26.52 54.17
CA THR A 113 29.40 27.29 53.68
C THR A 113 30.41 27.49 54.79
N GLU A 114 31.63 27.89 54.46
CA GLU A 114 32.72 28.07 55.44
C GLU A 114 32.36 29.03 56.60
N SER A 115 31.52 30.03 56.34
CA SER A 115 31.18 31.07 57.32
C SER A 115 29.73 31.07 57.81
N ASP A 116 28.81 30.40 57.11
CA ASP A 116 27.39 30.38 57.47
C ASP A 116 26.63 29.20 56.82
N TYR A 117 25.51 28.80 57.43
CA TYR A 117 24.54 27.91 56.79
C TYR A 117 23.49 28.78 56.09
N LEU A 118 23.30 28.58 54.78
CA LEU A 118 22.34 29.33 53.96
C LEU A 118 21.10 28.46 53.69
N PRO A 119 19.98 28.65 54.42
CA PRO A 119 18.78 27.85 54.21
C PRO A 119 18.19 28.06 52.82
N ARG A 120 17.62 27.00 52.28
CA ARG A 120 16.80 26.99 51.06
C ARG A 120 15.38 26.58 51.43
N THR A 121 14.80 27.34 52.36
CA THR A 121 13.50 27.05 52.96
C THR A 121 12.45 26.78 51.90
N ARG A 122 11.87 25.58 51.93
CA ARG A 122 10.75 25.20 51.06
C ARG A 122 9.45 25.32 51.85
N ALA A 123 8.44 25.92 51.22
CA ALA A 123 7.11 26.04 51.81
C ALA A 123 6.16 25.06 51.11
N VAL A 124 5.48 24.22 51.88
CA VAL A 124 4.34 23.41 51.39
C VAL A 124 3.06 23.97 52.01
N ARG A 125 1.97 23.96 51.24
CA ARG A 125 0.68 24.51 51.67
C ARG A 125 -0.40 23.43 51.69
N PRO A 126 -1.36 23.49 52.64
CA PRO A 126 -2.60 22.72 52.59
C PRO A 126 -3.43 23.00 51.34
N THR A 127 -4.42 22.15 51.08
CA THR A 127 -5.44 22.43 50.07
C THR A 127 -6.37 23.58 50.51
N PHE A 128 -6.79 24.40 49.54
CA PHE A 128 -7.47 25.67 49.84
C PHE A 128 -8.80 25.48 50.58
N ARG A 129 -9.63 24.50 50.19
CA ARG A 129 -10.98 24.33 50.73
C ARG A 129 -10.97 23.97 52.20
N ILE A 130 -10.18 22.97 52.59
CA ILE A 130 -10.07 22.54 53.97
C ILE A 130 -9.43 23.61 54.87
N LEU A 131 -8.45 24.36 54.34
CA LEU A 131 -7.85 25.48 55.07
C LEU A 131 -8.85 26.61 55.33
N GLN A 132 -9.65 26.99 54.32
CA GLN A 132 -10.72 27.99 54.50
C GLN A 132 -11.75 27.56 55.54
N HIS A 133 -12.10 26.27 55.56
CA HIS A 133 -13.04 25.74 56.52
C HIS A 133 -12.45 25.73 57.94
N ALA A 134 -11.19 25.30 58.10
CA ALA A 134 -10.48 25.37 59.38
C ALA A 134 -10.38 26.82 59.90
N ALA A 135 -10.13 27.79 59.03
CA ALA A 135 -10.08 29.21 59.40
C ALA A 135 -11.44 29.76 59.87
N ALA A 136 -12.56 29.21 59.39
CA ALA A 136 -13.88 29.55 59.92
C ALA A 136 -14.07 29.02 61.35
N ILE A 137 -13.76 27.73 61.57
CA ILE A 137 -13.87 27.08 62.89
C ILE A 137 -12.97 27.75 63.93
N ALA A 138 -11.76 28.15 63.54
CA ALA A 138 -10.83 28.86 64.41
C ALA A 138 -11.38 30.21 64.89
N ARG A 139 -12.19 30.91 64.07
CA ARG A 139 -12.83 32.20 64.44
C ARG A 139 -14.08 32.01 65.31
N ASP A 140 -14.88 31.00 65.01
CA ASP A 140 -16.17 30.78 65.68
C ASP A 140 -16.03 30.06 67.02
N ALA A 141 -14.83 29.54 67.33
CA ALA A 141 -14.49 28.87 68.59
C ALA A 141 -15.43 27.70 68.95
N CYS A 142 -16.13 27.12 67.97
CA CYS A 142 -17.15 26.10 68.20
C CYS A 142 -16.58 24.75 68.65
N TRP A 143 -15.28 24.51 68.47
CA TRP A 143 -14.59 23.25 68.78
C TRP A 143 -14.36 22.98 70.28
N HIS A 144 -14.46 24.00 71.15
CA HIS A 144 -14.19 23.87 72.59
C HIS A 144 -15.03 22.82 73.31
N HIS A 145 -16.27 22.58 72.85
CA HIS A 145 -17.16 21.58 73.46
C HIS A 145 -16.65 20.14 73.37
N ARG A 146 -15.69 19.87 72.47
CA ARG A 146 -15.05 18.55 72.30
C ARG A 146 -13.79 18.36 73.13
N VAL A 147 -13.31 19.42 73.78
CA VAL A 147 -12.10 19.34 74.61
C VAL A 147 -12.41 18.58 75.89
N SER A 148 -11.65 17.50 76.13
CA SER A 148 -11.79 16.67 77.32
C SER A 148 -10.42 16.30 77.92
N PRO A 149 -10.19 16.53 79.23
CA PRO A 149 -11.09 17.23 80.17
C PRO A 149 -11.23 18.73 79.83
N PRO A 150 -12.30 19.42 80.28
CA PRO A 150 -12.47 20.86 80.05
C PRO A 150 -11.26 21.65 80.58
N PRO A 151 -10.71 22.59 79.79
CA PRO A 151 -9.48 23.26 80.16
C PRO A 151 -9.73 24.35 81.21
N SER A 152 -8.72 24.67 82.01
CA SER A 152 -8.78 25.76 83.00
C SER A 152 -8.79 27.16 82.36
N THR A 153 -8.35 27.26 81.11
CA THR A 153 -8.36 28.47 80.28
C THR A 153 -8.66 28.03 78.85
N GLU A 154 -9.56 28.74 78.16
CA GLU A 154 -9.93 28.39 76.78
C GLU A 154 -8.73 28.56 75.82
N PRO A 155 -8.30 27.50 75.13
CA PRO A 155 -7.20 27.57 74.16
C PRO A 155 -7.62 28.32 72.88
N ALA A 156 -6.72 29.11 72.30
CA ALA A 156 -6.98 29.73 71.01
C ALA A 156 -6.69 28.77 69.85
N ALA A 157 -7.44 28.89 68.75
CA ALA A 157 -7.11 28.26 67.47
C ALA A 157 -6.56 29.31 66.50
N ILE A 158 -5.33 29.12 66.01
CA ILE A 158 -4.58 30.13 65.27
C ILE A 158 -4.17 29.57 63.91
N VAL A 159 -4.52 30.26 62.83
CA VAL A 159 -4.12 29.90 61.47
C VAL A 159 -2.87 30.69 61.10
N LYS A 160 -1.71 30.03 61.17
CA LYS A 160 -0.38 30.65 60.97
C LYS A 160 0.64 29.64 60.44
N PRO A 161 1.80 30.08 59.93
CA PRO A 161 2.82 29.16 59.43
C PRO A 161 3.48 28.36 60.55
N LEU A 162 3.92 27.14 60.21
CA LEU A 162 4.77 26.30 61.04
C LEU A 162 6.15 26.14 60.40
N ALA A 163 7.16 25.82 61.21
CA ALA A 163 8.48 25.44 60.71
C ALA A 163 8.81 24.00 61.12
N THR A 164 9.35 23.23 60.18
CA THR A 164 9.56 21.79 60.31
C THR A 164 11.01 21.42 60.05
N GLY A 165 11.53 20.48 60.84
CA GLY A 165 12.83 19.86 60.58
C GLY A 165 13.10 18.70 61.53
N GLY A 166 14.07 17.87 61.18
CA GLY A 166 14.52 16.69 61.94
C GLY A 166 15.35 17.02 63.19
N LYS A 167 15.58 18.30 63.52
CA LYS A 167 16.29 18.71 64.73
C LYS A 167 15.32 19.19 65.80
N VAL A 168 15.37 18.58 66.98
CA VAL A 168 14.63 19.09 68.14
C VAL A 168 15.27 20.39 68.62
N ILE A 169 14.51 21.49 68.60
CA ILE A 169 14.96 22.79 69.11
C ILE A 169 14.66 22.84 70.61
N ALA A 170 15.73 22.79 71.42
CA ALA A 170 15.62 22.75 72.88
C ALA A 170 15.68 24.13 73.57
N HIS A 171 16.11 25.18 72.86
CA HIS A 171 16.25 26.55 73.40
C HIS A 171 16.16 27.59 72.27
N ASP A 172 15.53 28.74 72.52
CA ASP A 172 15.44 29.87 71.55
C ASP A 172 16.80 30.46 71.11
N ARG A 173 17.86 30.31 71.90
CA ARG A 173 19.22 30.75 71.61
C ARG A 173 20.05 29.70 70.87
N SER A 174 19.47 28.55 70.53
CA SER A 174 20.18 27.57 69.71
C SER A 174 20.48 28.12 68.30
N HIS A 175 21.49 27.57 67.62
CA HIS A 175 21.80 27.98 66.26
C HIS A 175 20.60 27.77 65.32
N THR A 176 19.91 26.62 65.42
CA THR A 176 18.72 26.31 64.64
C THR A 176 17.57 27.28 64.93
N ALA A 177 17.31 27.62 66.20
CA ALA A 177 16.28 28.61 66.54
C ALA A 177 16.54 29.98 65.89
N ARG A 178 17.79 30.45 65.90
CA ARG A 178 18.18 31.70 65.20
C ARG A 178 17.99 31.63 63.69
N LEU A 179 18.21 30.46 63.07
CA LEU A 179 17.94 30.27 61.64
C LEU A 179 16.44 30.33 61.35
N VAL A 180 15.61 29.65 62.15
CA VAL A 180 14.16 29.74 62.06
C VAL A 180 13.69 31.18 62.29
N ASP A 181 14.28 31.91 63.23
CA ASP A 181 13.98 33.32 63.45
C ASP A 181 14.28 34.21 62.25
N ARG A 182 15.43 33.98 61.60
CA ARG A 182 15.89 34.79 60.48
C ARG A 182 15.13 34.49 59.19
N TYR A 183 14.80 33.22 58.94
CA TYR A 183 14.32 32.77 57.62
C TYR A 183 12.87 32.25 57.61
N CYS A 184 12.30 31.96 58.77
CA CYS A 184 10.89 31.55 58.97
C CYS A 184 10.25 32.44 60.04
N GLY A 185 10.53 33.76 59.97
CA GLY A 185 10.26 34.70 61.05
C GLY A 185 8.80 34.81 61.46
N ASP A 186 7.87 34.46 60.58
CA ASP A 186 6.41 34.43 60.74
C ASP A 186 5.85 33.11 61.31
N ALA A 187 6.64 32.03 61.36
CA ALA A 187 6.22 30.75 61.92
C ALA A 187 6.02 30.82 63.44
N VAL A 188 4.86 30.38 63.93
CA VAL A 188 4.48 30.52 65.35
C VAL A 188 4.88 29.32 66.21
N ALA A 189 5.13 28.16 65.59
CA ALA A 189 5.55 26.95 66.28
C ALA A 189 6.44 26.07 65.39
N VAL A 190 7.13 25.12 66.02
CA VAL A 190 8.05 24.18 65.38
C VAL A 190 7.65 22.72 65.64
N GLU A 191 7.72 21.89 64.61
CA GLU A 191 7.38 20.45 64.65
C GLU A 191 8.28 19.65 63.69
N MET A 192 8.05 18.34 63.48
CA MET A 192 9.02 17.47 62.77
C MET A 192 8.45 16.72 61.55
N GLU A 193 7.14 16.77 61.29
CA GLU A 193 6.45 15.86 60.36
C GLU A 193 5.66 16.53 59.23
N GLY A 194 5.19 17.76 59.45
CA GLY A 194 4.18 18.41 58.63
C GLY A 194 4.59 18.64 57.19
N HIS A 195 5.88 18.94 56.94
CA HIS A 195 6.39 19.11 55.58
C HIS A 195 6.34 17.80 54.79
N GLY A 196 6.79 16.70 55.39
CA GLY A 196 6.77 15.38 54.77
C GLY A 196 5.35 14.87 54.52
N PHE A 197 4.45 15.07 55.48
CA PHE A 197 3.03 14.73 55.33
C PHE A 197 2.38 15.46 54.14
N LEU A 198 2.46 16.81 54.11
CA LEU A 198 1.83 17.56 53.03
C LEU A 198 2.48 17.24 51.68
N HIS A 199 3.81 17.10 51.63
CA HIS A 199 4.50 16.72 50.41
C HIS A 199 4.03 15.35 49.89
N GLY A 200 3.89 14.34 50.77
CA GLY A 200 3.33 13.03 50.42
C GLY A 200 1.91 13.13 49.87
N ALA A 201 1.03 13.87 50.54
CA ALA A 201 -0.35 14.05 50.11
C ALA A 201 -0.47 14.78 48.75
N THR A 202 0.38 15.76 48.47
CA THR A 202 0.35 16.50 47.19
C THR A 202 0.79 15.68 45.98
N MET A 203 1.66 14.67 46.15
CA MET A 203 2.15 13.85 45.03
C MET A 203 1.09 12.89 44.46
N THR A 204 0.16 12.44 45.29
CA THR A 204 -0.91 11.51 44.88
C THR A 204 -2.07 12.24 44.19
N GLY A 205 -2.29 13.52 44.51
CA GLY A 205 -3.38 14.35 43.97
C GLY A 205 -4.77 13.93 44.45
N GLY A 206 -5.77 14.81 44.33
CA GLY A 206 -7.18 14.47 44.52
C GLY A 206 -7.69 14.34 45.99
N VAL A 207 -6.86 14.63 46.99
CA VAL A 207 -7.25 14.59 48.42
C VAL A 207 -7.08 15.95 49.10
N GLU A 208 -7.96 16.30 50.03
CA GLU A 208 -7.81 17.50 50.87
C GLU A 208 -6.82 17.20 52.01
N ALA A 209 -5.84 18.08 52.27
CA ALA A 209 -4.77 17.81 53.24
C ALA A 209 -4.52 19.00 54.18
N LEU A 210 -4.40 18.75 55.49
CA LEU A 210 -4.17 19.78 56.51
C LEU A 210 -3.33 19.27 57.70
N VAL A 211 -2.54 20.15 58.31
CA VAL A 211 -1.76 19.88 59.54
C VAL A 211 -2.29 20.72 60.70
N ILE A 212 -2.53 20.05 61.83
CA ILE A 212 -3.09 20.63 63.06
C ILE A 212 -2.19 20.26 64.23
N ARG A 213 -1.77 21.25 65.01
CA ARG A 213 -0.78 21.09 66.09
C ARG A 213 -1.23 21.77 67.38
N GLY A 214 -1.28 21.03 68.48
CA GLY A 214 -1.45 21.61 69.81
C GLY A 214 -0.11 22.05 70.39
N ILE A 215 -0.04 23.18 71.10
CA ILE A 215 1.20 23.68 71.69
C ILE A 215 1.45 23.00 73.04
N SER A 216 2.44 22.10 73.10
CA SER A 216 2.79 21.32 74.30
C SER A 216 3.83 21.99 75.20
N ASP A 217 4.69 22.82 74.62
CA ASP A 217 5.83 23.44 75.29
C ASP A 217 6.15 24.77 74.59
N LEU A 218 6.84 25.67 75.28
CA LEU A 218 7.43 26.88 74.68
C LEU A 218 8.94 26.69 74.61
N LEU A 219 9.61 27.23 73.58
CA LEU A 219 11.05 27.01 73.34
C LEU A 219 11.98 27.44 74.49
N ASN A 220 11.48 28.10 75.55
CA ASN A 220 12.25 28.56 76.70
C ASN A 220 11.89 27.89 78.04
N ASP A 221 10.91 26.97 78.08
CA ASP A 221 10.37 26.39 79.32
C ASP A 221 10.17 24.87 79.21
N LYS A 222 11.19 24.13 78.77
CA LYS A 222 11.13 22.66 78.71
C LYS A 222 11.53 22.04 80.05
N SER A 223 10.58 21.35 80.69
CA SER A 223 10.87 20.45 81.82
C SER A 223 10.05 19.17 81.66
N GLU A 224 10.62 18.03 82.05
CA GLU A 224 9.96 16.72 81.92
C GLU A 224 8.61 16.66 82.66
N ALA A 225 8.47 17.42 83.76
CA ALA A 225 7.21 17.55 84.50
C ALA A 225 6.15 18.37 83.74
N SER A 226 6.57 19.41 83.00
CA SER A 226 5.69 20.21 82.15
C SER A 226 5.19 19.41 80.95
N ASP A 227 6.08 18.65 80.31
CA ASP A 227 5.75 17.81 79.14
C ASP A 227 4.71 16.74 79.50
N ARG A 228 4.87 16.05 80.64
CA ARG A 228 3.90 15.06 81.13
C ARG A 228 2.50 15.63 81.36
N TYR A 229 2.40 16.91 81.67
CA TYR A 229 1.12 17.59 81.84
C TYR A 229 0.58 18.07 80.49
N TRP A 230 1.32 18.94 79.79
CA TRP A 230 0.81 19.67 78.64
C TRP A 230 0.73 18.86 77.35
N GLN A 231 1.57 17.85 77.15
CA GLN A 231 1.58 17.09 75.90
C GLN A 231 0.26 16.32 75.66
N PRO A 232 -0.33 15.60 76.64
CA PRO A 232 -1.67 15.04 76.51
C PRO A 232 -2.78 16.08 76.25
N GLN A 233 -2.70 17.24 76.90
CA GLN A 233 -3.73 18.29 76.76
C GLN A 233 -3.67 18.97 75.40
N ALA A 234 -2.48 19.35 74.95
CA ALA A 234 -2.24 19.89 73.62
C ALA A 234 -2.69 18.91 72.52
N ALA A 235 -2.37 17.62 72.67
CA ALA A 235 -2.83 16.57 71.76
C ALA A 235 -4.37 16.45 71.76
N SER A 236 -5.01 16.50 72.94
CA SER A 236 -6.47 16.50 73.08
C SER A 236 -7.12 17.71 72.38
N HIS A 237 -6.53 18.90 72.53
CA HIS A 237 -7.04 20.12 71.89
C HIS A 237 -6.93 20.03 70.36
N ALA A 238 -5.78 19.57 69.84
CA ALA A 238 -5.58 19.37 68.40
C ALA A 238 -6.57 18.32 67.83
N ALA A 239 -6.80 17.23 68.56
CA ALA A 239 -7.77 16.20 68.20
C ALA A 239 -9.21 16.73 68.20
N ALA A 240 -9.60 17.49 69.23
CA ALA A 240 -10.91 18.12 69.34
C ALA A 240 -11.17 19.06 68.15
N PHE A 241 -10.18 19.89 67.78
CA PHE A 241 -10.27 20.75 66.60
C PHE A 241 -10.38 19.94 65.30
N ALA A 242 -9.56 18.90 65.13
CA ALA A 242 -9.58 18.06 63.93
C ALA A 242 -10.91 17.35 63.71
N VAL A 243 -11.55 16.86 64.78
CA VAL A 243 -12.86 16.20 64.68
C VAL A 243 -13.98 17.23 64.47
N GLU A 244 -13.89 18.42 65.05
CA GLU A 244 -14.83 19.51 64.73
C GLU A 244 -14.71 19.96 63.27
N LEU A 245 -13.49 20.01 62.74
CA LEU A 245 -13.23 20.27 61.32
C LEU A 245 -13.97 19.28 60.43
N LEU A 246 -13.89 17.99 60.75
CA LEU A 246 -14.57 16.95 59.97
C LEU A 246 -16.09 17.02 60.13
N ALA A 247 -16.58 17.39 61.32
CA ALA A 247 -18.01 17.61 61.52
C ALA A 247 -18.50 18.72 60.56
N GLY A 248 -17.82 19.86 60.44
CA GLY A 248 -18.28 20.93 59.56
C GLY A 248 -18.05 20.70 58.05
N PHE A 249 -17.23 19.72 57.65
CA PHE A 249 -16.73 19.57 56.28
C PHE A 249 -17.56 18.59 55.43
N THR A 250 -17.94 19.00 54.21
CA THR A 250 -18.65 18.15 53.25
C THR A 250 -17.70 17.56 52.20
N ALA A 251 -17.83 16.26 51.94
CA ALA A 251 -17.15 15.60 50.82
C ALA A 251 -17.72 16.10 49.48
N LEU A 252 -16.89 16.25 48.46
CA LEU A 252 -17.39 16.45 47.09
C LEU A 252 -17.88 15.10 46.56
N PRO A 253 -19.02 15.03 45.86
CA PRO A 253 -19.39 13.83 45.14
C PRO A 253 -18.32 13.52 44.08
N GLU A 254 -17.89 12.26 43.99
CA GLU A 254 -17.02 11.83 42.88
C GLU A 254 -17.71 12.12 41.54
N PRO A 255 -17.03 12.76 40.57
CA PRO A 255 -17.60 12.89 39.24
C PRO A 255 -17.79 11.48 38.66
N PRO A 256 -18.98 11.13 38.17
CA PRO A 256 -19.18 9.84 37.53
C PRO A 256 -18.25 9.75 36.32
N VAL A 257 -17.41 8.72 36.28
CA VAL A 257 -16.63 8.38 35.08
C VAL A 257 -17.63 7.92 34.03
N ALA A 258 -18.08 8.86 33.18
CA ALA A 258 -18.81 8.49 31.99
C ALA A 258 -17.89 7.62 31.14
N VAL A 259 -18.21 6.33 30.99
CA VAL A 259 -17.51 5.43 30.08
C VAL A 259 -17.77 5.95 28.67
N THR A 260 -16.86 6.77 28.15
CA THR A 260 -16.95 7.32 26.80
C THR A 260 -16.71 6.20 25.80
N VAL A 261 -17.70 5.93 24.95
CA VAL A 261 -17.55 4.99 23.83
C VAL A 261 -16.56 5.58 22.82
N PRO A 262 -15.43 4.92 22.52
CA PRO A 262 -14.42 5.48 21.63
C PRO A 262 -14.96 5.61 20.19
N ARG A 263 -14.69 6.75 19.55
CA ARG A 263 -14.98 7.03 18.12
C ARG A 263 -13.77 7.67 17.47
N GLN A 264 -12.78 6.85 17.12
CA GLN A 264 -11.43 7.31 16.77
C GLN A 264 -11.14 7.42 15.26
N LEU A 265 -12.16 7.25 14.41
CA LEU A 265 -11.95 7.24 12.96
C LEU A 265 -11.41 8.58 12.45
N PRO A 266 -10.40 8.58 11.54
CA PRO A 266 -9.95 9.78 10.85
C PRO A 266 -11.07 10.46 10.02
N PRO A 267 -10.93 11.74 9.64
CA PRO A 267 -11.88 12.42 8.77
C PRO A 267 -12.02 11.77 7.38
N LEU A 268 -13.22 11.88 6.79
CA LEU A 268 -13.50 11.44 5.42
C LEU A 268 -12.86 12.36 4.37
N LEU A 269 -12.44 11.76 3.25
CA LEU A 269 -12.03 12.49 2.06
C LEU A 269 -13.27 12.91 1.25
N ARG A 270 -13.45 14.21 1.03
CA ARG A 270 -14.63 14.76 0.32
C ARG A 270 -14.78 14.28 -1.12
N ASP A 271 -13.66 13.94 -1.75
CA ASP A 271 -13.50 13.53 -3.14
C ASP A 271 -13.31 12.01 -3.30
N PHE A 272 -13.63 11.21 -2.27
CA PHE A 272 -13.62 9.74 -2.36
C PHE A 272 -14.52 9.24 -3.50
N THR A 273 -13.96 8.50 -4.46
CA THR A 273 -14.63 8.15 -5.73
C THR A 273 -14.43 6.68 -6.09
N GLY A 274 -15.46 6.08 -6.69
CA GLY A 274 -15.46 4.67 -7.13
C GLY A 274 -15.52 3.67 -5.97
N ARG A 275 -14.99 2.47 -6.22
CA ARG A 275 -14.82 1.36 -5.23
C ARG A 275 -16.10 0.69 -4.72
N GLN A 276 -17.21 0.79 -5.46
CA GLN A 276 -18.48 0.23 -5.01
C GLN A 276 -18.45 -1.30 -4.86
N GLN A 277 -17.73 -2.00 -5.73
CA GLN A 277 -17.57 -3.45 -5.60
C GLN A 277 -16.82 -3.83 -4.32
N GLN A 278 -15.76 -3.09 -3.96
CA GLN A 278 -14.99 -3.36 -2.75
C GLN A 278 -15.75 -2.98 -1.49
N LEU A 279 -16.54 -1.89 -1.52
CA LEU A 279 -17.43 -1.55 -0.41
C LEU A 279 -18.49 -2.64 -0.18
N ALA A 280 -19.12 -3.14 -1.25
CA ALA A 280 -20.08 -4.23 -1.17
C ALA A 280 -19.46 -5.56 -0.68
N GLU A 281 -18.18 -5.81 -0.97
CA GLU A 281 -17.44 -6.95 -0.40
C GLU A 281 -17.23 -6.79 1.10
N LEU A 282 -16.85 -5.59 1.55
CA LEU A 282 -16.71 -5.30 2.98
C LEU A 282 -18.05 -5.35 3.71
N ASP A 283 -19.15 -4.95 3.06
CA ASP A 283 -20.50 -5.06 3.63
C ASP A 283 -20.91 -6.51 3.89
N ARG A 284 -20.53 -7.46 3.02
CA ARG A 284 -20.77 -8.89 3.26
C ARG A 284 -20.08 -9.41 4.53
N LEU A 285 -18.94 -8.86 4.90
CA LEU A 285 -18.25 -9.22 6.16
C LEU A 285 -19.07 -8.82 7.39
N LEU A 286 -19.94 -7.80 7.31
CA LEU A 286 -20.83 -7.43 8.41
C LEU A 286 -21.94 -8.45 8.61
N ASP A 287 -22.52 -8.95 7.53
CA ASP A 287 -23.60 -9.94 7.58
C ASP A 287 -23.12 -11.27 8.19
N GLU A 288 -21.85 -11.61 7.98
CA GLU A 288 -21.19 -12.82 8.51
C GLU A 288 -20.63 -12.64 9.93
N SER A 289 -20.54 -11.41 10.46
CA SER A 289 -19.86 -11.09 11.73
C SER A 289 -20.63 -11.43 13.02
N ALA A 290 -21.82 -12.02 12.93
CA ALA A 290 -22.67 -12.29 14.08
C ALA A 290 -22.11 -13.41 14.99
N ASP A 291 -21.44 -14.41 14.42
CA ASP A 291 -21.06 -15.65 15.12
C ASP A 291 -19.55 -15.84 15.33
N ALA A 292 -18.68 -14.99 14.76
CA ALA A 292 -17.22 -15.11 14.85
C ALA A 292 -16.47 -13.76 14.75
N VAL A 293 -15.17 -13.74 15.08
CA VAL A 293 -14.28 -12.60 14.82
C VAL A 293 -13.98 -12.55 13.32
N MET A 294 -14.39 -11.47 12.64
CA MET A 294 -14.09 -11.27 11.23
C MET A 294 -12.85 -10.39 11.05
N ILE A 295 -11.86 -10.90 10.33
CA ILE A 295 -10.60 -10.20 10.06
C ILE A 295 -10.41 -10.14 8.55
N SER A 296 -10.31 -8.91 8.01
CA SER A 296 -10.01 -8.70 6.59
C SER A 296 -8.81 -7.78 6.41
N ALA A 297 -7.94 -8.14 5.46
CA ALA A 297 -6.80 -7.33 5.04
C ALA A 297 -7.06 -6.73 3.66
N VAL A 298 -7.02 -5.40 3.59
CA VAL A 298 -7.01 -4.63 2.34
C VAL A 298 -5.56 -4.37 1.96
N ASP A 299 -5.08 -5.08 0.95
CA ASP A 299 -3.72 -4.95 0.41
C ASP A 299 -3.71 -4.36 -1.00
N GLY A 300 -2.54 -3.97 -1.49
CA GLY A 300 -2.39 -3.33 -2.80
C GLY A 300 -1.24 -2.31 -2.82
N THR A 301 -0.96 -1.76 -4.01
CA THR A 301 0.18 -0.87 -4.20
C THR A 301 0.10 0.46 -3.42
N ALA A 302 1.24 1.12 -3.27
CA ALA A 302 1.38 2.42 -2.63
C ALA A 302 0.49 3.48 -3.33
N GLY A 303 -0.28 4.27 -2.57
CA GLY A 303 -1.11 5.35 -3.12
C GLY A 303 -2.44 4.92 -3.77
N VAL A 304 -2.79 3.63 -3.72
CA VAL A 304 -4.01 3.08 -4.35
C VAL A 304 -5.32 3.38 -3.60
N GLY A 305 -5.23 3.93 -2.39
CA GLY A 305 -6.38 4.38 -1.60
C GLY A 305 -6.91 3.41 -0.54
N LYS A 306 -6.09 2.45 -0.06
CA LYS A 306 -6.50 1.47 0.97
C LYS A 306 -7.05 2.10 2.25
N THR A 307 -6.30 3.03 2.84
CA THR A 307 -6.72 3.78 4.04
C THR A 307 -8.01 4.56 3.78
N ALA A 308 -8.13 5.19 2.60
CA ALA A 308 -9.33 5.93 2.23
C ALA A 308 -10.56 5.02 2.13
N LEU A 309 -10.43 3.84 1.50
CA LEU A 309 -11.50 2.85 1.42
C LEU A 309 -11.91 2.35 2.81
N ALA A 310 -10.93 1.98 3.64
CA ALA A 310 -11.20 1.43 4.96
C ALA A 310 -11.87 2.44 5.89
N VAL A 311 -11.41 3.70 5.87
CA VAL A 311 -12.03 4.80 6.64
C VAL A 311 -13.43 5.13 6.09
N GLN A 312 -13.60 5.19 4.76
CA GLN A 312 -14.90 5.43 4.12
C GLN A 312 -15.94 4.38 4.56
N TRP A 313 -15.56 3.10 4.50
CA TRP A 313 -16.42 2.01 4.90
C TRP A 313 -16.70 2.05 6.41
N ALA A 314 -15.67 2.20 7.24
CA ALA A 314 -15.80 2.25 8.70
C ALA A 314 -16.77 3.34 9.18
N HIS A 315 -16.76 4.53 8.56
CA HIS A 315 -17.71 5.59 8.88
C HIS A 315 -19.16 5.21 8.58
N GLY A 316 -19.41 4.46 7.50
CA GLY A 316 -20.75 4.01 7.11
C GLY A 316 -21.34 2.98 8.07
N VAL A 317 -20.49 2.24 8.79
CA VAL A 317 -20.91 1.04 9.54
C VAL A 317 -20.65 1.16 11.05
N GLN A 318 -19.97 2.21 11.52
CA GLN A 318 -19.62 2.42 12.94
C GLN A 318 -20.81 2.34 13.91
N GLN A 319 -22.02 2.66 13.44
CA GLN A 319 -23.27 2.58 14.21
C GLN A 319 -23.62 1.15 14.64
N PHE A 320 -23.16 0.13 13.91
CA PHE A 320 -23.36 -1.29 14.24
C PHE A 320 -22.43 -1.80 15.34
N PHE A 321 -21.48 -0.95 15.80
CA PHE A 321 -20.50 -1.26 16.84
C PHE A 321 -20.72 -0.36 18.07
N PRO A 322 -21.63 -0.75 18.99
CA PRO A 322 -21.96 0.04 20.18
C PRO A 322 -20.81 0.11 21.20
N GLY A 323 -19.88 -0.86 21.18
CA GLY A 323 -18.67 -0.84 22.01
C GLY A 323 -17.62 0.16 21.54
N GLY A 324 -17.81 0.76 20.35
CA GLY A 324 -16.99 1.83 19.81
C GLY A 324 -16.19 1.43 18.58
N THR A 325 -15.35 2.36 18.16
CA THR A 325 -14.47 2.22 16.99
C THR A 325 -13.07 2.69 17.35
N LEU A 326 -12.12 1.77 17.23
CA LEU A 326 -10.71 1.98 17.51
C LEU A 326 -9.93 2.12 16.21
N PHE A 327 -9.02 3.08 16.17
CA PHE A 327 -8.17 3.33 15.01
C PHE A 327 -6.72 3.47 15.46
N VAL A 328 -5.81 2.80 14.76
CA VAL A 328 -4.38 3.03 14.94
C VAL A 328 -3.67 2.97 13.59
N ASN A 329 -2.77 3.93 13.36
CA ASN A 329 -1.79 3.84 12.29
C ASN A 329 -0.55 3.11 12.83
N LEU A 330 -0.32 1.91 12.31
CA LEU A 330 0.77 1.02 12.70
C LEU A 330 2.14 1.47 12.17
N ARG A 331 2.20 2.45 11.26
CA ARG A 331 3.46 3.02 10.74
C ARG A 331 4.38 1.95 10.15
N GLY A 332 3.81 0.88 9.61
CA GLY A 332 4.56 -0.18 8.95
C GLY A 332 5.39 0.33 7.78
N TYR A 333 4.88 1.38 7.11
CA TYR A 333 5.54 2.16 6.07
C TYR A 333 5.50 3.64 6.42
N GLY A 334 6.63 4.33 6.34
CA GLY A 334 6.72 5.75 6.71
C GLY A 334 8.15 6.16 7.06
N PRO A 335 8.38 7.45 7.32
CA PRO A 335 9.68 7.97 7.72
C PRO A 335 10.02 7.67 9.19
N THR A 336 9.05 7.19 9.98
CA THR A 336 9.21 6.87 11.40
C THR A 336 9.19 5.37 11.63
N ALA A 337 9.75 4.93 12.76
CA ALA A 337 9.77 3.52 13.13
C ALA A 337 8.33 2.96 13.25
N PRO A 338 8.12 1.67 12.89
CA PRO A 338 6.85 0.99 13.11
C PRO A 338 6.39 1.10 14.56
N LEU A 339 5.09 1.25 14.76
CA LEU A 339 4.50 1.33 16.09
C LEU A 339 4.65 -0.01 16.82
N ASP A 340 5.25 0.03 18.01
CA ASP A 340 5.31 -1.12 18.93
C ASP A 340 3.88 -1.55 19.32
N PRO A 341 3.48 -2.83 19.11
CA PRO A 341 2.15 -3.32 19.48
C PRO A 341 1.76 -3.03 20.93
N ARG A 342 2.71 -2.98 21.87
CA ARG A 342 2.45 -2.66 23.29
C ARG A 342 1.88 -1.25 23.45
N LEU A 343 2.38 -0.29 22.69
CA LEU A 343 1.88 1.09 22.71
C LEU A 343 0.48 1.19 22.11
N ALA A 344 0.20 0.42 21.05
CA ALA A 344 -1.14 0.34 20.47
C ALA A 344 -2.15 -0.27 21.46
N LEU A 345 -1.79 -1.39 22.11
CA LEU A 345 -2.62 -2.04 23.13
C LEU A 345 -2.90 -1.13 24.32
N ALA A 346 -1.88 -0.47 24.87
CA ALA A 346 -2.06 0.47 25.97
C ALA A 346 -2.98 1.65 25.58
N GLY A 347 -2.85 2.17 24.35
CA GLY A 347 -3.74 3.20 23.81
C GLY A 347 -5.19 2.73 23.68
N PHE A 348 -5.41 1.50 23.18
CA PHE A 348 -6.74 0.90 23.07
C PHE A 348 -7.39 0.65 24.43
N LEU A 349 -6.65 0.09 25.39
CA LEU A 349 -7.13 -0.15 26.76
C LEU A 349 -7.53 1.17 27.44
N THR A 350 -6.70 2.20 27.29
CA THR A 350 -7.01 3.55 27.81
C THR A 350 -8.30 4.08 27.18
N ALA A 351 -8.46 3.95 25.86
CA ALA A 351 -9.65 4.40 25.14
C ALA A 351 -10.92 3.62 25.51
N LEU A 352 -10.78 2.37 25.93
CA LEU A 352 -11.88 1.51 26.41
C LEU A 352 -12.26 1.75 27.88
N GLY A 353 -11.56 2.67 28.55
CA GLY A 353 -11.84 3.11 29.93
C GLY A 353 -11.06 2.36 31.01
N VAL A 354 -10.00 1.62 30.65
CA VAL A 354 -9.16 0.93 31.64
C VAL A 354 -8.27 1.95 32.37
N PRO A 355 -8.31 2.05 33.72
CA PRO A 355 -7.48 2.97 34.46
C PRO A 355 -5.99 2.72 34.23
N ALA A 356 -5.18 3.78 34.10
CA ALA A 356 -3.75 3.67 33.81
C ALA A 356 -2.99 2.78 34.82
N ALA A 357 -3.39 2.78 36.10
CA ALA A 357 -2.81 1.94 37.14
C ALA A 357 -3.04 0.42 36.94
N GLN A 358 -4.00 0.03 36.10
CA GLN A 358 -4.33 -1.36 35.79
C GLN A 358 -3.73 -1.84 34.47
N ILE A 359 -3.06 -0.97 33.70
CA ILE A 359 -2.45 -1.34 32.42
C ILE A 359 -1.06 -1.95 32.68
N PRO A 360 -0.85 -3.26 32.42
CA PRO A 360 0.43 -3.91 32.66
C PRO A 360 1.50 -3.50 31.64
N ALA A 361 2.78 -3.69 31.98
CA ALA A 361 3.91 -3.38 31.10
C ALA A 361 4.29 -4.53 30.14
N ASP A 362 3.93 -5.76 30.49
CA ASP A 362 4.24 -6.97 29.73
C ASP A 362 3.27 -7.17 28.54
N GLN A 363 3.78 -7.65 27.40
CA GLN A 363 2.99 -7.77 26.17
C GLN A 363 1.89 -8.84 26.26
N ASP A 364 2.19 -9.99 26.86
CA ASP A 364 1.22 -11.08 26.97
C ASP A 364 0.12 -10.70 27.95
N ALA A 365 0.49 -10.04 29.05
CA ALA A 365 -0.47 -9.45 29.99
C ALA A 365 -1.35 -8.36 29.34
N LEU A 366 -0.77 -7.48 28.52
CA LEU A 366 -1.51 -6.45 27.76
C LEU A 366 -2.51 -7.09 26.80
N THR A 367 -2.06 -8.11 26.05
CA THR A 367 -2.89 -8.83 25.08
C THR A 367 -4.04 -9.57 25.77
N GLY A 368 -3.76 -10.22 26.91
CA GLY A 368 -4.76 -10.86 27.75
C GLY A 368 -5.82 -9.88 28.23
N LEU A 369 -5.38 -8.76 28.84
CA LEU A 369 -6.29 -7.72 29.32
C LEU A 369 -7.13 -7.10 28.20
N TYR A 370 -6.54 -6.86 27.03
CA TYR A 370 -7.24 -6.36 25.85
C TYR A 370 -8.34 -7.31 25.38
N ARG A 371 -8.04 -8.61 25.26
CA ARG A 371 -9.03 -9.63 24.89
C ARG A 371 -10.13 -9.76 25.93
N THR A 372 -9.81 -9.74 27.21
CA THR A 372 -10.80 -9.73 28.31
C THR A 372 -11.70 -8.50 28.25
N THR A 373 -11.14 -7.32 27.97
CA THR A 373 -11.90 -6.07 27.87
C THR A 373 -12.89 -6.08 26.70
N LEU A 374 -12.56 -6.79 25.62
CA LEU A 374 -13.39 -6.93 24.43
C LEU A 374 -14.38 -8.11 24.47
N ALA A 375 -14.29 -9.01 25.46
CA ALA A 375 -15.08 -10.25 25.53
C ALA A 375 -16.59 -10.04 25.32
N ASP A 376 -17.15 -8.99 25.90
CA ASP A 376 -18.59 -8.69 25.83
C ASP A 376 -18.89 -7.40 25.03
N ARG A 377 -17.95 -6.93 24.20
CA ARG A 377 -18.09 -5.68 23.44
C ARG A 377 -18.05 -5.91 21.95
N ARG A 378 -18.97 -5.28 21.23
CA ARG A 378 -18.92 -5.18 19.77
C ARG A 378 -18.14 -3.95 19.34
N VAL A 379 -16.91 -4.15 18.89
CA VAL A 379 -15.97 -3.07 18.53
C VAL A 379 -15.48 -3.26 17.10
N LEU A 380 -15.41 -2.15 16.36
CA LEU A 380 -14.72 -2.09 15.07
C LEU A 380 -13.28 -1.62 15.28
N ILE A 381 -12.31 -2.38 14.79
CA ILE A 381 -10.88 -2.10 14.94
C ILE A 381 -10.28 -1.90 13.56
N LEU A 382 -9.78 -0.69 13.29
CA LEU A 382 -9.10 -0.35 12.05
C LEU A 382 -7.58 -0.25 12.30
N LEU A 383 -6.84 -1.24 11.79
CA LEU A 383 -5.39 -1.33 11.86
C LEU A 383 -4.79 -0.82 10.55
N ASP A 384 -4.49 0.47 10.49
CA ASP A 384 -4.02 1.12 9.27
C ASP A 384 -2.51 0.99 9.10
N ASN A 385 -2.06 0.77 7.87
CA ASN A 385 -0.66 0.79 7.46
C ASN A 385 0.21 -0.23 8.20
N ALA A 386 -0.26 -1.48 8.29
CA ALA A 386 0.46 -2.61 8.88
C ALA A 386 1.72 -2.94 8.07
N GLY A 387 2.83 -3.21 8.77
CA GLY A 387 4.11 -3.56 8.15
C GLY A 387 4.40 -5.06 8.09
N SER A 388 3.85 -5.83 9.03
CA SER A 388 4.05 -7.28 9.12
C SER A 388 2.94 -7.96 9.91
N ALA A 389 2.88 -9.29 9.86
CA ALA A 389 1.93 -10.10 10.62
C ALA A 389 2.16 -9.99 12.13
N GLU A 390 3.43 -9.94 12.56
CA GLU A 390 3.84 -9.84 13.97
C GLU A 390 3.34 -8.56 14.62
N GLN A 391 3.21 -7.48 13.85
CA GLN A 391 2.65 -6.22 14.33
C GLN A 391 1.14 -6.30 14.58
N VAL A 392 0.44 -7.15 13.84
CA VAL A 392 -1.02 -7.25 13.85
C VAL A 392 -1.51 -8.27 14.87
N ARG A 393 -0.86 -9.44 14.99
CA ARG A 393 -1.33 -10.57 15.82
C ARG A 393 -1.68 -10.19 17.28
N PRO A 394 -0.88 -9.38 18.00
CA PRO A 394 -1.22 -8.99 19.37
C PRO A 394 -2.50 -8.15 19.47
N LEU A 395 -2.89 -7.46 18.39
CA LEU A 395 -4.04 -6.56 18.33
C LEU A 395 -5.34 -7.26 17.91
N LEU A 396 -5.28 -8.55 17.58
CA LEU A 396 -6.43 -9.34 17.19
C LEU A 396 -7.27 -9.74 18.42
N PRO A 397 -8.59 -9.43 18.43
CA PRO A 397 -9.49 -9.85 19.48
C PRO A 397 -9.80 -11.35 19.36
N SER A 398 -10.36 -11.92 20.42
CA SER A 398 -10.80 -13.33 20.45
C SER A 398 -12.32 -13.47 20.65
N ALA A 399 -13.04 -12.35 20.73
CA ALA A 399 -14.44 -12.30 21.10
C ALA A 399 -15.35 -12.13 19.87
N PRO A 400 -16.42 -12.94 19.72
CA PRO A 400 -17.37 -12.78 18.64
C PRO A 400 -18.04 -11.39 18.67
N GLY A 401 -18.37 -10.86 17.50
CA GLY A 401 -18.96 -9.52 17.35
C GLY A 401 -17.96 -8.35 17.29
N CYS A 402 -16.65 -8.61 17.37
CA CYS A 402 -15.61 -7.68 16.95
C CYS A 402 -15.24 -7.89 15.47
N LEU A 403 -14.99 -6.79 14.75
CA LEU A 403 -14.50 -6.81 13.37
C LEU A 403 -13.18 -6.06 13.27
N VAL A 404 -12.19 -6.68 12.63
CA VAL A 404 -10.87 -6.09 12.39
C VAL A 404 -10.66 -5.86 10.89
N LEU A 405 -10.42 -4.62 10.51
CA LEU A 405 -10.02 -4.25 9.16
C LEU A 405 -8.56 -3.79 9.18
N ILE A 406 -7.72 -4.44 8.37
CA ILE A 406 -6.28 -4.15 8.29
C ILE A 406 -6.01 -3.52 6.93
N THR A 407 -5.22 -2.45 6.87
CA THR A 407 -4.69 -1.95 5.60
C THR A 407 -3.18 -2.19 5.55
N SER A 408 -2.67 -2.67 4.42
CA SER A 408 -1.25 -3.00 4.28
C SER A 408 -0.77 -2.79 2.84
N ARG A 409 0.53 -2.55 2.66
CA ARG A 409 1.16 -2.63 1.34
C ARG A 409 1.79 -3.99 1.08
N SER A 410 1.88 -4.82 2.10
CA SER A 410 2.23 -6.23 1.95
C SER A 410 0.96 -7.07 1.88
N THR A 411 1.02 -8.17 1.14
CA THR A 411 -0.01 -9.22 1.07
C THR A 411 -0.32 -9.86 2.42
N LEU A 412 0.56 -9.73 3.42
CA LEU A 412 0.43 -10.29 4.77
C LEU A 412 0.04 -11.78 4.78
N THR A 413 0.58 -12.57 3.84
CA THR A 413 0.23 -13.98 3.61
C THR A 413 0.28 -14.83 4.89
N GLY A 414 1.19 -14.52 5.83
CA GLY A 414 1.27 -15.18 7.13
C GLY A 414 0.00 -15.07 8.00
N LEU A 415 -0.79 -13.99 7.87
CA LEU A 415 -2.08 -13.83 8.55
C LEU A 415 -3.19 -14.63 7.84
N THR A 416 -3.16 -14.70 6.52
CA THR A 416 -4.13 -15.51 5.76
C THR A 416 -3.98 -17.00 6.08
N VAL A 417 -2.74 -17.49 6.15
CA VAL A 417 -2.46 -18.91 6.40
C VAL A 417 -2.67 -19.31 7.87
N ALA A 418 -2.14 -18.52 8.81
CA ALA A 418 -2.14 -18.91 10.23
C ALA A 418 -3.36 -18.41 11.01
N ASP A 419 -3.94 -17.27 10.60
CA ASP A 419 -4.94 -16.54 11.38
C ASP A 419 -6.30 -16.45 10.63
N GLY A 420 -6.45 -17.10 9.47
CA GLY A 420 -7.70 -17.18 8.72
C GLY A 420 -8.18 -15.85 8.10
N VAL A 421 -7.28 -14.88 7.93
CA VAL A 421 -7.64 -13.52 7.46
C VAL A 421 -8.00 -13.51 5.98
N GLY A 422 -9.22 -13.06 5.67
CA GLY A 422 -9.69 -12.85 4.30
C GLY A 422 -8.97 -11.67 3.62
N ARG A 423 -8.58 -11.82 2.36
CA ARG A 423 -7.91 -10.74 1.61
C ARG A 423 -8.85 -10.02 0.65
N LEU A 424 -8.72 -8.71 0.62
CA LEU A 424 -9.39 -7.82 -0.33
C LEU A 424 -8.33 -7.03 -1.12
N PRO A 425 -7.83 -7.56 -2.25
CA PRO A 425 -6.83 -6.87 -3.06
C PRO A 425 -7.43 -5.62 -3.71
N LEU A 426 -6.74 -4.49 -3.57
CA LEU A 426 -7.17 -3.20 -4.11
C LEU A 426 -6.29 -2.78 -5.28
N GLY A 427 -6.81 -2.95 -6.50
CA GLY A 427 -6.16 -2.52 -7.74
C GLY A 427 -6.32 -1.03 -8.05
N LEU A 428 -5.78 -0.57 -9.18
CA LEU A 428 -5.89 0.81 -9.69
C LEU A 428 -7.36 1.23 -9.94
N LEU A 429 -7.63 2.53 -10.14
CA LEU A 429 -8.96 2.97 -10.53
C LEU A 429 -9.28 2.56 -11.97
N SER A 430 -10.59 2.45 -12.28
CA SER A 430 -11.05 2.38 -13.66
C SER A 430 -10.83 3.74 -14.37
N ASP A 431 -10.87 3.75 -15.70
CA ASP A 431 -10.81 5.02 -16.45
C ASP A 431 -11.98 5.94 -16.06
N LEU A 432 -13.17 5.36 -15.89
CA LEU A 432 -14.38 6.05 -15.49
C LEU A 432 -14.23 6.68 -14.09
N ASP A 433 -13.79 5.91 -13.10
CA ASP A 433 -13.59 6.42 -11.74
C ASP A 433 -12.47 7.48 -11.69
N SER A 434 -11.43 7.32 -12.51
CA SER A 434 -10.34 8.29 -12.63
C SER A 434 -10.85 9.63 -13.17
N ARG A 435 -11.68 9.60 -14.22
CA ARG A 435 -12.35 10.81 -14.75
C ARG A 435 -13.26 11.44 -13.69
N GLN A 436 -14.02 10.64 -12.96
CA GLN A 436 -14.93 11.14 -11.93
C GLN A 436 -14.17 11.80 -10.76
N LEU A 437 -13.01 11.25 -10.36
CA LEU A 437 -12.14 11.86 -9.36
C LEU A 437 -11.60 13.21 -9.84
N LEU A 438 -11.08 13.28 -11.08
CA LEU A 438 -10.62 14.53 -11.68
C LEU A 438 -11.76 15.57 -11.74
N HIS A 439 -12.98 15.14 -12.08
CA HIS A 439 -14.15 16.00 -12.16
C HIS A 439 -14.49 16.64 -10.82
N ARG A 440 -14.42 15.89 -9.72
CA ARG A 440 -14.70 16.41 -8.37
C ARG A 440 -13.66 17.41 -7.87
N ILE A 441 -12.42 17.31 -8.33
CA ILE A 441 -11.33 18.19 -7.88
C ILE A 441 -11.18 19.43 -8.78
N ILE A 442 -11.21 19.23 -10.11
CA ILE A 442 -10.92 20.29 -11.10
C ILE A 442 -12.21 21.03 -11.52
N GLY A 443 -13.36 20.33 -11.55
CA GLY A 443 -14.64 20.83 -12.04
C GLY A 443 -14.94 20.44 -13.50
N ALA A 444 -16.24 20.43 -13.85
CA ALA A 444 -16.75 19.98 -15.14
C ALA A 444 -16.22 20.78 -16.34
N ASP A 445 -16.29 22.11 -16.23
CA ASP A 445 -16.04 23.02 -17.36
C ASP A 445 -14.60 22.91 -17.87
N ARG A 446 -13.63 22.81 -16.96
CA ARG A 446 -12.20 22.73 -17.31
C ARG A 446 -11.77 21.37 -17.86
N LEU A 447 -12.49 20.29 -17.53
CA LEU A 447 -12.23 18.99 -18.14
C LEU A 447 -12.82 18.90 -19.55
N ALA A 448 -13.99 19.52 -19.76
CA ALA A 448 -14.67 19.53 -21.04
C ALA A 448 -13.87 20.28 -22.12
N THR A 449 -13.00 21.24 -21.73
CA THR A 449 -12.16 21.99 -22.67
C THR A 449 -10.99 21.19 -23.25
N GLU A 450 -10.54 20.11 -22.59
CA GLU A 450 -9.33 19.36 -22.99
C GLU A 450 -9.48 17.82 -22.87
N PRO A 451 -10.49 17.19 -23.52
CA PRO A 451 -10.80 15.76 -23.29
C PRO A 451 -9.66 14.79 -23.67
N GLY A 452 -8.86 15.13 -24.68
CA GLY A 452 -7.67 14.36 -25.05
C GLY A 452 -6.59 14.42 -23.97
N ALA A 453 -6.29 15.61 -23.46
CA ALA A 453 -5.29 15.79 -22.40
C ALA A 453 -5.72 15.14 -21.08
N VAL A 454 -7.03 15.08 -20.78
CA VAL A 454 -7.55 14.36 -19.61
C VAL A 454 -7.26 12.86 -19.71
N THR A 455 -7.46 12.27 -20.89
CA THR A 455 -7.14 10.86 -21.14
C THR A 455 -5.64 10.62 -20.98
N ASP A 456 -4.82 11.52 -21.52
CA ASP A 456 -3.37 11.46 -21.37
C ASP A 456 -2.91 11.60 -19.91
N LEU A 457 -3.56 12.45 -19.11
CA LEU A 457 -3.25 12.63 -17.69
C LEU A 457 -3.57 11.38 -16.89
N ILE A 458 -4.71 10.74 -17.16
CA ILE A 458 -5.10 9.49 -16.51
C ILE A 458 -4.07 8.39 -16.79
N GLY A 459 -3.62 8.30 -18.05
CA GLY A 459 -2.53 7.40 -18.45
C GLY A 459 -1.21 7.74 -17.75
N ALA A 460 -0.78 9.01 -17.76
CA ALA A 460 0.47 9.46 -17.17
C ALA A 460 0.52 9.26 -15.63
N CYS A 461 -0.63 9.32 -14.96
CA CYS A 461 -0.76 9.02 -13.53
C CYS A 461 -1.02 7.52 -13.24
N SER A 462 -0.97 6.65 -14.26
CA SER A 462 -1.28 5.21 -14.18
C SER A 462 -2.56 4.87 -13.43
N ARG A 463 -3.59 5.74 -13.51
CA ARG A 463 -4.87 5.58 -12.77
C ARG A 463 -4.71 5.45 -11.24
N LEU A 464 -3.58 5.91 -10.68
CA LEU A 464 -3.31 5.88 -9.26
C LEU A 464 -4.02 7.06 -8.57
N PRO A 465 -4.92 6.82 -7.60
CA PRO A 465 -5.66 7.90 -6.93
C PRO A 465 -4.78 9.01 -6.37
N LEU A 466 -3.67 8.66 -5.71
CA LEU A 466 -2.75 9.66 -5.14
C LEU A 466 -2.14 10.55 -6.23
N ALA A 467 -1.63 9.96 -7.32
CA ALA A 467 -1.04 10.69 -8.44
C ALA A 467 -2.08 11.63 -9.10
N LEU A 468 -3.29 11.12 -9.35
CA LEU A 468 -4.39 11.89 -9.91
C LEU A 468 -4.78 13.07 -9.01
N ARG A 469 -4.86 12.88 -7.69
CA ARG A 469 -5.17 13.95 -6.74
C ARG A 469 -4.10 15.03 -6.74
N ILE A 470 -2.81 14.66 -6.77
CA ILE A 470 -1.71 15.63 -6.79
C ILE A 470 -1.76 16.46 -8.09
N ALA A 471 -1.87 15.80 -9.24
CA ALA A 471 -1.99 16.48 -10.53
C ALA A 471 -3.23 17.39 -10.57
N ALA A 472 -4.38 16.87 -10.13
CA ALA A 472 -5.64 17.61 -10.10
C ALA A 472 -5.59 18.81 -9.15
N ALA A 473 -4.99 18.68 -7.97
CA ALA A 473 -4.82 19.78 -7.02
C ALA A 473 -3.94 20.89 -7.61
N ARG A 474 -2.86 20.54 -8.33
CA ARG A 474 -2.03 21.53 -9.05
C ARG A 474 -2.83 22.28 -10.10
N ILE A 475 -3.67 21.58 -10.88
CA ILE A 475 -4.53 22.19 -11.89
C ILE A 475 -5.59 23.09 -11.24
N ALA A 476 -6.26 22.60 -10.19
CA ALA A 476 -7.34 23.31 -9.49
C ALA A 476 -6.84 24.60 -8.80
N THR A 477 -5.64 24.57 -8.22
CA THR A 477 -5.04 25.73 -7.52
C THR A 477 -4.42 26.76 -8.44
N ARG A 478 -4.06 26.40 -9.68
CA ARG A 478 -3.37 27.29 -10.65
C ARG A 478 -4.26 27.57 -11.86
N ARG A 479 -4.95 28.71 -11.84
CA ARG A 479 -5.95 29.12 -12.85
C ARG A 479 -5.48 29.03 -14.31
N PHE A 480 -4.21 29.32 -14.59
CA PHE A 480 -3.66 29.35 -15.96
C PHE A 480 -2.92 28.05 -16.36
N LEU A 481 -2.79 27.08 -15.47
CA LEU A 481 -2.13 25.81 -15.76
C LEU A 481 -3.14 24.85 -16.41
N THR A 482 -2.91 24.46 -17.66
CA THR A 482 -3.81 23.56 -18.41
C THR A 482 -3.58 22.09 -18.06
N VAL A 483 -4.50 21.21 -18.48
CA VAL A 483 -4.32 19.77 -18.31
C VAL A 483 -3.15 19.30 -19.19
N ALA A 484 -3.10 19.77 -20.43
CA ALA A 484 -2.02 19.46 -21.37
C ALA A 484 -0.63 19.87 -20.87
N ASP A 485 -0.52 21.00 -20.16
CA ASP A 485 0.77 21.42 -19.57
C ASP A 485 1.27 20.43 -18.52
N VAL A 486 0.39 19.96 -17.62
CA VAL A 486 0.77 18.98 -16.60
C VAL A 486 1.13 17.64 -17.23
N VAL A 487 0.38 17.19 -18.23
CA VAL A 487 0.71 15.99 -19.00
C VAL A 487 2.10 16.10 -19.62
N ARG A 488 2.37 17.23 -20.28
CA ARG A 488 3.67 17.50 -20.91
C ARG A 488 4.77 17.46 -19.85
N GLU A 489 4.62 18.14 -18.71
CA GLU A 489 5.59 18.11 -17.62
C GLU A 489 5.88 16.69 -17.09
N ILE A 490 4.85 15.84 -16.97
CA ILE A 490 5.02 14.44 -16.53
C ILE A 490 5.78 13.63 -17.61
N ARG A 491 5.45 13.84 -18.90
CA ARG A 491 6.03 13.09 -20.02
C ARG A 491 7.43 13.56 -20.43
N THR A 492 7.75 14.85 -20.32
CA THR A 492 9.01 15.45 -20.82
C THR A 492 10.15 15.44 -19.81
N ASN A 493 9.86 15.22 -18.52
CA ASN A 493 10.92 15.15 -17.53
C ASN A 493 11.64 13.80 -17.63
N GLU A 494 12.97 13.84 -17.80
CA GLU A 494 13.89 12.72 -17.51
C GLU A 494 13.81 12.23 -16.04
N ARG A 495 12.85 12.75 -15.25
CA ARG A 495 12.63 12.52 -13.82
C ARG A 495 11.28 11.86 -13.48
N GLY A 496 10.44 11.53 -14.47
CA GLY A 496 9.23 10.68 -14.29
C GLY A 496 8.32 11.09 -13.12
N VAL A 497 8.22 10.22 -12.11
CA VAL A 497 7.44 10.41 -10.86
C VAL A 497 7.74 11.75 -10.15
N ASP A 498 8.92 12.32 -10.35
CA ASP A 498 9.30 13.60 -9.72
C ASP A 498 8.48 14.80 -10.19
N ALA A 499 7.86 14.72 -11.37
CA ALA A 499 6.94 15.76 -11.84
C ALA A 499 5.68 15.87 -10.96
N LEU A 500 5.38 14.83 -10.17
CA LEU A 500 4.29 14.78 -9.20
C LEU A 500 4.75 15.17 -7.77
N ASN A 501 5.93 15.78 -7.62
CA ASN A 501 6.37 16.33 -6.34
C ASN A 501 5.83 17.75 -6.14
N THR A 502 5.21 18.01 -4.99
CA THR A 502 4.83 19.35 -4.54
C THR A 502 5.80 19.83 -3.46
N ALA A 503 6.21 21.11 -3.52
CA ALA A 503 7.22 21.66 -2.60
C ALA A 503 6.78 21.76 -1.13
N ASP A 504 5.48 21.66 -0.85
CA ASP A 504 4.92 22.01 0.46
C ASP A 504 4.88 20.84 1.47
N ASP A 505 4.88 19.57 1.02
CA ASP A 505 4.89 18.39 1.91
C ASP A 505 5.48 17.15 1.21
N GLU A 506 6.75 16.85 1.50
CA GLU A 506 7.45 15.68 0.95
C GLU A 506 6.73 14.35 1.28
N ARG A 507 5.94 14.27 2.36
CA ARG A 507 5.27 13.04 2.82
C ARG A 507 4.04 12.68 2.00
N THR A 508 3.55 13.58 1.14
CA THR A 508 2.36 13.34 0.31
C THR A 508 2.69 13.14 -1.17
N THR A 509 3.97 13.04 -1.53
CA THR A 509 4.40 12.79 -2.90
C THR A 509 4.30 11.31 -3.28
N VAL A 510 4.06 11.02 -4.55
CA VAL A 510 4.06 9.63 -5.06
C VAL A 510 5.40 8.95 -4.78
N ARG A 511 6.51 9.68 -5.00
CA ARG A 511 7.87 9.19 -4.75
C ARG A 511 8.08 8.79 -3.30
N ALA A 512 7.74 9.63 -2.32
CA ALA A 512 7.93 9.29 -0.91
C ALA A 512 7.16 8.02 -0.51
N VAL A 513 5.96 7.84 -1.04
CA VAL A 513 5.17 6.63 -0.78
C VAL A 513 5.83 5.40 -1.42
N PHE A 514 6.42 5.49 -2.61
CA PHE A 514 7.21 4.39 -3.19
C PHE A 514 8.52 4.13 -2.43
N ASP A 515 9.21 5.18 -1.99
CA ASP A 515 10.43 5.10 -1.20
C ASP A 515 10.25 4.23 0.05
N TRP A 516 9.15 4.40 0.79
CA TRP A 516 8.91 3.59 2.00
C TRP A 516 8.73 2.10 1.71
N SER A 517 8.09 1.73 0.59
CA SER A 517 7.99 0.33 0.17
C SER A 517 9.35 -0.20 -0.28
N TYR A 518 10.12 0.61 -1.01
CA TYR A 518 11.45 0.26 -1.49
C TYR A 518 12.46 0.05 -0.35
N THR A 519 12.44 0.89 0.69
CA THR A 519 13.37 0.78 1.83
C THR A 519 13.19 -0.48 2.68
N LYS A 520 12.11 -1.24 2.50
CA LYS A 520 11.90 -2.54 3.15
C LYS A 520 12.65 -3.67 2.48
N LEU A 521 13.12 -3.48 1.25
CA LEU A 521 13.86 -4.49 0.51
C LEU A 521 15.25 -4.68 1.12
N SER A 522 15.67 -5.94 1.22
CA SER A 522 17.08 -6.25 1.44
C SER A 522 17.90 -5.88 0.19
N PRO A 523 19.25 -5.75 0.30
CA PRO A 523 20.07 -5.20 -0.78
C PRO A 523 19.92 -5.88 -2.14
N GLU A 524 19.74 -7.20 -2.16
CA GLU A 524 19.65 -8.01 -3.39
C GLU A 524 18.30 -7.82 -4.13
N PRO A 525 17.11 -8.01 -3.51
CA PRO A 525 15.83 -7.62 -4.10
C PRO A 525 15.75 -6.14 -4.49
N ALA A 526 16.38 -5.24 -3.72
CA ALA A 526 16.46 -3.82 -4.08
C ALA A 526 17.27 -3.60 -5.36
N ARG A 527 18.35 -4.36 -5.57
CA ARG A 527 19.12 -4.36 -6.82
C ARG A 527 18.29 -4.91 -7.98
N THR A 528 17.59 -6.03 -7.80
CA THR A 528 16.68 -6.59 -8.82
C THR A 528 15.60 -5.57 -9.20
N PHE A 529 14.97 -4.91 -8.24
CA PHE A 529 13.98 -3.85 -8.50
C PHE A 529 14.54 -2.71 -9.36
N ARG A 530 15.74 -2.21 -9.04
CA ARG A 530 16.39 -1.16 -9.84
C ARG A 530 16.69 -1.63 -11.27
N LEU A 531 17.30 -2.81 -11.42
CA LEU A 531 17.63 -3.35 -12.75
C LEU A 531 16.40 -3.63 -13.59
N LEU A 532 15.31 -4.09 -12.99
CA LEU A 532 14.01 -4.25 -13.65
C LEU A 532 13.49 -2.95 -14.28
N GLY A 533 13.90 -1.77 -13.79
CA GLY A 533 13.64 -0.48 -14.45
C GLY A 533 14.27 -0.32 -15.85
N LEU A 534 15.17 -1.22 -16.24
CA LEU A 534 15.78 -1.32 -17.57
C LEU A 534 15.07 -2.34 -18.47
N HIS A 535 14.07 -3.06 -17.96
CA HIS A 535 13.29 -3.99 -18.75
C HIS A 535 12.48 -3.22 -19.83
N PRO A 536 12.46 -3.66 -21.09
CA PRO A 536 11.90 -2.86 -22.19
C PRO A 536 10.38 -2.67 -22.08
N GLY A 537 9.64 -3.66 -21.58
CA GLY A 537 8.18 -3.59 -21.48
C GLY A 537 7.62 -3.79 -20.07
N PRO A 538 6.31 -3.60 -19.91
CA PRO A 538 5.67 -3.56 -18.59
C PRO A 538 5.45 -4.96 -17.99
N GLU A 539 5.44 -6.01 -18.81
CA GLU A 539 5.20 -7.40 -18.40
C GLU A 539 6.43 -8.24 -18.67
N PHE A 540 6.76 -9.18 -17.78
CA PHE A 540 7.95 -10.01 -17.94
C PHE A 540 7.84 -11.34 -17.19
N GLY A 541 8.52 -12.34 -17.74
CA GLY A 541 8.71 -13.65 -17.11
C GLY A 541 10.06 -13.75 -16.39
N VAL A 542 10.19 -14.77 -15.54
CA VAL A 542 11.39 -15.03 -14.72
C VAL A 542 12.67 -15.10 -15.56
N LEU A 543 12.64 -15.78 -16.71
CA LEU A 543 13.84 -16.02 -17.54
C LEU A 543 14.46 -14.72 -18.08
N ALA A 544 13.64 -13.75 -18.48
CA ALA A 544 14.11 -12.43 -18.90
C ALA A 544 14.78 -11.67 -17.73
N VAL A 545 14.25 -11.85 -16.52
CA VAL A 545 14.79 -11.24 -15.29
C VAL A 545 16.10 -11.91 -14.87
N SER A 546 16.24 -13.23 -15.03
CA SER A 546 17.52 -13.93 -14.87
C SER A 546 18.58 -13.34 -15.78
N ALA A 547 18.27 -13.16 -17.07
CA ALA A 547 19.19 -12.55 -18.03
C ALA A 547 19.55 -11.10 -17.66
N LEU A 548 18.58 -10.31 -17.19
CA LEU A 548 18.77 -8.92 -16.78
C LEU A 548 19.64 -8.77 -15.53
N THR A 549 19.49 -9.67 -14.56
CA THR A 549 20.10 -9.55 -13.22
C THR A 549 21.38 -10.35 -13.06
N GLY A 550 21.58 -11.38 -13.90
CA GLY A 550 22.64 -12.38 -13.79
C GLY A 550 22.36 -13.47 -12.75
N LEU A 551 21.14 -13.55 -12.22
CA LEU A 551 20.71 -14.59 -11.27
C LEU A 551 20.29 -15.86 -12.02
N ASP A 552 20.35 -17.01 -11.34
CA ASP A 552 19.67 -18.21 -11.80
C ASP A 552 18.14 -18.04 -11.76
N GLU A 553 17.41 -18.98 -12.37
CA GLU A 553 15.95 -18.90 -12.48
C GLU A 553 15.26 -18.84 -11.10
N GLU A 554 15.69 -19.67 -10.16
CA GLU A 554 15.11 -19.72 -8.81
C GLU A 554 15.44 -18.47 -7.98
N GLY A 555 16.64 -17.90 -8.14
CA GLY A 555 17.01 -16.63 -7.52
C GLY A 555 16.18 -15.47 -8.06
N ALA A 556 15.99 -15.39 -9.38
CA ALA A 556 15.14 -14.39 -10.00
C ALA A 556 13.67 -14.53 -9.57
N TYR A 557 13.12 -15.75 -9.57
CA TYR A 557 11.77 -16.03 -9.10
C TYR A 557 11.56 -15.59 -7.65
N ARG A 558 12.48 -15.95 -6.75
CA ARG A 558 12.40 -15.57 -5.33
C ARG A 558 12.39 -14.05 -5.14
N HIS A 559 13.21 -13.32 -5.89
CA HIS A 559 13.21 -11.85 -5.81
C HIS A 559 11.91 -11.26 -6.36
N LEU A 560 11.36 -11.80 -7.45
CA LEU A 560 10.07 -11.37 -8.00
C LEU A 560 8.92 -11.60 -7.02
N GLU A 561 8.90 -12.74 -6.32
CA GLU A 561 7.92 -13.02 -5.26
C GLU A 561 8.04 -12.01 -4.11
N ILE A 562 9.25 -11.68 -3.65
CA ILE A 562 9.46 -10.66 -2.60
C ILE A 562 8.93 -9.29 -3.06
N LEU A 563 9.18 -8.91 -4.31
CA LEU A 563 8.70 -7.65 -4.87
C LEU A 563 7.16 -7.63 -5.02
N ALA A 564 6.58 -8.74 -5.45
CA ALA A 564 5.12 -8.92 -5.54
C ALA A 564 4.45 -8.86 -4.16
N ASP A 565 5.05 -9.52 -3.15
CA ASP A 565 4.56 -9.51 -1.77
C ASP A 565 4.53 -8.12 -1.14
N LEU A 566 5.36 -7.19 -1.61
CA LEU A 566 5.37 -5.77 -1.22
C LEU A 566 4.56 -4.86 -2.16
N ASN A 567 3.79 -5.46 -3.09
CA ASN A 567 3.01 -4.77 -4.12
C ASN A 567 3.85 -3.76 -4.95
N LEU A 568 5.13 -4.09 -5.17
CA LEU A 568 6.03 -3.40 -6.12
C LEU A 568 5.92 -4.01 -7.54
N LEU A 569 5.37 -5.21 -7.63
CA LEU A 569 5.00 -5.90 -8.87
C LEU A 569 3.60 -6.50 -8.73
N GLU A 570 2.90 -6.65 -9.86
CA GLU A 570 1.63 -7.38 -9.97
C GLU A 570 1.89 -8.78 -10.53
N ILE A 571 1.29 -9.82 -9.95
CA ILE A 571 1.30 -11.17 -10.51
C ILE A 571 0.15 -11.29 -11.52
N ILE A 572 0.48 -11.50 -12.80
CA ILE A 572 -0.49 -11.55 -13.90
C ILE A 572 -0.65 -12.94 -14.52
N GLY A 573 0.14 -13.90 -14.06
CA GLY A 573 0.12 -15.29 -14.49
C GLY A 573 1.17 -16.11 -13.77
N HIS A 574 1.20 -17.42 -14.02
CA HIS A 574 2.22 -18.29 -13.44
C HIS A 574 3.61 -17.82 -13.89
N ARG A 575 4.50 -17.50 -12.92
CA ARG A 575 5.86 -16.99 -13.16
C ARG A 575 5.89 -15.75 -14.07
N ARG A 576 4.83 -14.94 -14.07
CA ARG A 576 4.70 -13.74 -14.91
C ARG A 576 4.23 -12.54 -14.10
N TYR A 577 4.96 -11.44 -14.25
CA TYR A 577 4.81 -10.24 -13.44
C TYR A 577 4.63 -9.02 -14.33
N ARG A 578 4.09 -7.96 -13.72
CA ARG A 578 3.91 -6.67 -14.37
C ARG A 578 4.34 -5.53 -13.45
N PHE A 579 4.99 -4.52 -14.01
CA PHE A 579 5.09 -3.20 -13.38
C PHE A 579 3.87 -2.35 -13.67
N HIS A 580 3.43 -1.59 -12.66
CA HIS A 580 2.69 -0.38 -12.94
C HIS A 580 3.64 0.70 -13.52
N ASP A 581 3.21 1.46 -14.53
CA ASP A 581 4.12 2.36 -15.27
C ASP A 581 4.87 3.35 -14.35
N LEU A 582 4.18 3.95 -13.37
CA LEU A 582 4.84 4.82 -12.38
C LEU A 582 5.88 4.10 -11.52
N LEU A 583 5.68 2.81 -11.20
CA LEU A 583 6.69 2.00 -10.48
C LEU A 583 7.85 1.62 -11.39
N HIS A 584 7.59 1.38 -12.68
CA HIS A 584 8.63 1.14 -13.67
C HIS A 584 9.54 2.37 -13.83
N ASP A 585 8.95 3.57 -13.95
CA ASP A 585 9.68 4.83 -14.03
C ASP A 585 10.44 5.14 -12.73
N TYR A 586 9.84 4.84 -11.58
CA TYR A 586 10.52 4.95 -10.29
C TYR A 586 11.72 4.01 -10.18
N ALA A 587 11.58 2.73 -10.58
CA ALA A 587 12.67 1.77 -10.65
C ALA A 587 13.79 2.23 -11.58
N ARG A 588 13.44 2.78 -12.76
CA ARG A 588 14.40 3.35 -13.72
C ARG A 588 15.17 4.53 -13.13
N THR A 589 14.46 5.43 -12.44
CA THR A 589 15.07 6.60 -11.77
C THR A 589 16.03 6.18 -10.66
N ARG A 590 15.65 5.17 -9.86
CA ARG A 590 16.52 4.57 -8.84
C ARG A 590 17.74 3.89 -9.46
N CYS A 591 17.57 3.20 -10.57
CA CYS A 591 18.67 2.58 -11.31
C CYS A 591 19.67 3.62 -11.79
N ALA A 592 19.20 4.72 -12.41
CA ALA A 592 20.07 5.80 -12.87
C ALA A 592 20.82 6.51 -11.73
N ALA A 593 20.22 6.60 -10.55
CA ALA A 593 20.81 7.27 -9.39
C ALA A 593 21.80 6.39 -8.60
N GLU A 594 21.53 5.08 -8.49
CA GLU A 594 22.25 4.19 -7.55
C GLU A 594 23.10 3.11 -8.24
N CYS A 595 22.78 2.72 -9.48
CA CYS A 595 23.56 1.70 -10.20
C CYS A 595 24.77 2.32 -10.90
N ARG A 596 25.85 1.56 -10.99
CA ARG A 596 27.07 2.03 -11.70
C ARG A 596 26.81 2.02 -13.21
N PRO A 597 27.29 3.02 -13.98
CA PRO A 597 27.06 3.05 -15.43
C PRO A 597 27.44 1.76 -16.19
N PRO A 598 28.56 1.06 -15.88
CA PRO A 598 28.88 -0.22 -16.52
C PRO A 598 27.85 -1.33 -16.23
N GLU A 599 27.28 -1.34 -15.04
CA GLU A 599 26.25 -2.30 -14.63
C GLU A 599 24.95 -2.06 -15.41
N ILE A 600 24.54 -0.80 -15.55
CA ILE A 600 23.36 -0.41 -16.35
C ILE A 600 23.53 -0.86 -17.81
N THR A 601 24.69 -0.58 -18.42
CA THR A 601 24.99 -0.99 -19.80
C THR A 601 25.01 -2.50 -19.94
N SER A 602 25.63 -3.22 -19.01
CA SER A 602 25.71 -4.69 -19.02
C SER A 602 24.33 -5.33 -18.89
N ALA A 603 23.52 -4.91 -17.91
CA ALA A 603 22.18 -5.45 -17.66
C ALA A 603 21.24 -5.20 -18.85
N ARG A 604 21.23 -3.97 -19.37
CA ARG A 604 20.45 -3.62 -20.56
C ARG A 604 20.87 -4.47 -21.77
N THR A 605 22.16 -4.58 -22.03
CA THR A 605 22.66 -5.39 -23.16
C THR A 605 22.29 -6.85 -22.98
N ALA A 606 22.36 -7.39 -21.76
CA ALA A 606 22.02 -8.78 -21.47
C ALA A 606 20.54 -9.10 -21.74
N VAL A 607 19.60 -8.29 -21.23
CA VAL A 607 18.16 -8.51 -21.46
C VAL A 607 17.77 -8.32 -22.93
N LEU A 608 18.35 -7.33 -23.61
CA LEU A 608 18.08 -7.10 -25.04
C LEU A 608 18.67 -8.21 -25.91
N THR A 609 19.85 -8.74 -25.54
CA THR A 609 20.45 -9.91 -26.21
C THR A 609 19.59 -11.16 -25.98
N TRP A 610 19.06 -11.36 -24.77
CA TRP A 610 18.15 -12.46 -24.48
C TRP A 610 16.88 -12.41 -25.33
N TYR A 611 16.25 -11.23 -25.43
CA TYR A 611 15.07 -11.04 -26.30
C TYR A 611 15.40 -11.27 -27.77
N ALA A 612 16.51 -10.71 -28.26
CA ALA A 612 16.95 -10.91 -29.63
C ALA A 612 17.20 -12.38 -29.93
N HIS A 613 17.89 -13.09 -29.04
CA HIS A 613 18.26 -14.50 -29.25
C HIS A 613 17.05 -15.41 -29.21
N THR A 614 16.16 -15.19 -28.25
CA THR A 614 14.92 -15.97 -28.16
C THR A 614 14.01 -15.70 -29.36
N ALA A 615 13.93 -14.46 -29.84
CA ALA A 615 13.20 -14.13 -31.06
C ALA A 615 13.81 -14.75 -32.31
N TRP A 616 15.14 -14.82 -32.39
CA TRP A 616 15.84 -15.48 -33.48
C TRP A 616 15.57 -17.00 -33.52
N LEU A 617 15.61 -17.68 -32.37
CA LEU A 617 15.25 -19.10 -32.26
C LEU A 617 13.77 -19.33 -32.62
N ALA A 618 12.88 -18.51 -32.07
CA ALA A 618 11.46 -18.58 -32.34
C ALA A 618 11.14 -18.31 -33.83
N ASP A 619 11.86 -17.38 -34.48
CA ASP A 619 11.71 -17.11 -35.92
C ASP A 619 12.10 -18.33 -36.76
N GLY A 620 13.20 -19.01 -36.41
CA GLY A 620 13.63 -20.23 -37.10
C GLY A 620 12.61 -21.38 -37.00
N LEU A 621 11.94 -21.52 -35.86
CA LEU A 621 10.88 -22.53 -35.63
C LEU A 621 9.54 -22.12 -36.25
N ALA A 622 9.20 -20.84 -36.20
CA ALA A 622 7.95 -20.30 -36.72
C ALA A 622 7.97 -20.09 -38.24
N PHE A 623 9.14 -19.95 -38.86
CA PHE A 623 9.27 -19.69 -40.30
C PHE A 623 10.40 -20.52 -40.92
N PRO A 624 10.40 -21.86 -40.80
CA PRO A 624 11.49 -22.72 -41.28
C PRO A 624 11.67 -22.66 -42.81
N SER A 625 10.69 -22.11 -43.52
CA SER A 625 10.68 -21.94 -44.98
C SER A 625 11.19 -20.59 -45.47
N TYR A 626 11.49 -19.67 -44.55
CA TYR A 626 11.98 -18.34 -44.84
C TYR A 626 13.44 -18.21 -44.41
N PRO A 627 14.24 -17.36 -45.07
CA PRO A 627 15.61 -17.13 -44.65
C PRO A 627 15.65 -16.47 -43.28
N CYS A 628 16.39 -17.06 -42.36
CA CYS A 628 16.72 -16.43 -41.09
C CYS A 628 18.07 -15.71 -41.21
N LEU A 629 18.25 -14.61 -40.48
CA LEU A 629 19.57 -14.01 -40.38
C LEU A 629 20.50 -14.97 -39.64
N PRO A 630 21.66 -15.35 -40.18
CA PRO A 630 22.61 -16.17 -39.44
C PRO A 630 23.16 -15.36 -38.27
N TRP A 631 22.97 -15.87 -37.05
CA TRP A 631 23.52 -15.27 -35.84
C TRP A 631 23.91 -16.34 -34.83
N GLU A 632 25.17 -16.33 -34.43
CA GLU A 632 25.65 -17.06 -33.26
C GLU A 632 26.26 -16.05 -32.28
N PRO A 633 25.60 -15.78 -31.14
CA PRO A 633 26.21 -14.93 -30.12
C PRO A 633 27.43 -15.64 -29.53
N ALA A 634 28.49 -14.88 -29.23
CA ALA A 634 29.71 -15.41 -28.63
C ALA A 634 29.45 -16.14 -27.30
N ILE A 635 28.45 -15.68 -26.54
CA ILE A 635 27.95 -16.34 -25.34
C ILE A 635 26.42 -16.40 -25.49
N PRO A 636 25.83 -17.59 -25.71
CA PRO A 636 24.39 -17.74 -25.74
C PRO A 636 23.77 -17.34 -24.39
N PRO A 637 22.72 -16.51 -24.39
CA PRO A 637 22.04 -16.16 -23.16
C PRO A 637 21.37 -17.41 -22.56
N SER A 638 21.36 -17.50 -21.23
CA SER A 638 20.79 -18.61 -20.47
C SER A 638 20.20 -18.10 -19.16
N PRO A 639 19.07 -18.64 -18.67
CA PRO A 639 18.25 -19.70 -19.28
C PRO A 639 17.38 -19.20 -20.45
N LEU A 640 16.99 -20.12 -21.35
CA LEU A 640 16.08 -19.87 -22.48
C LEU A 640 14.74 -20.57 -22.24
N PRO A 641 13.63 -20.05 -22.79
CA PRO A 641 12.36 -20.77 -22.75
C PRO A 641 12.45 -22.05 -23.58
N GLU A 642 11.61 -23.03 -23.23
CA GLU A 642 11.49 -24.28 -23.97
C GLU A 642 10.74 -24.02 -25.29
N LEU A 643 11.52 -23.84 -26.36
CA LEU A 643 11.04 -23.67 -27.73
C LEU A 643 11.44 -24.89 -28.55
N THR A 644 10.49 -25.78 -28.79
CA THR A 644 10.75 -27.08 -29.44
C THR A 644 10.11 -27.19 -30.82
N ASP A 645 9.08 -26.37 -31.09
CA ASP A 645 8.29 -26.44 -32.30
C ASP A 645 7.66 -25.09 -32.67
N ARG A 646 6.87 -25.11 -33.75
CA ARG A 646 6.15 -23.94 -34.26
C ARG A 646 5.11 -23.41 -33.25
N SER A 647 4.43 -24.30 -32.52
CA SER A 647 3.35 -23.93 -31.60
C SER A 647 3.89 -23.16 -30.40
N THR A 648 4.94 -23.69 -29.77
CA THR A 648 5.67 -23.06 -28.67
C THR A 648 6.26 -21.70 -29.08
N ALA A 649 6.78 -21.57 -30.30
CA ALA A 649 7.26 -20.29 -30.84
C ALA A 649 6.14 -19.23 -30.99
N PHE A 650 4.98 -19.58 -31.55
CA PHE A 650 3.85 -18.65 -31.65
C PHE A 650 3.25 -18.29 -30.29
N GLY A 651 3.21 -19.24 -29.35
CA GLY A 651 2.81 -18.98 -27.97
C GLY A 651 3.72 -17.93 -27.32
N TRP A 652 5.03 -18.09 -27.47
CA TRP A 652 6.00 -17.13 -26.96
C TRP A 652 5.89 -15.75 -27.65
N PHE A 653 5.80 -15.70 -28.98
CA PHE A 653 5.59 -14.43 -29.70
C PHE A 653 4.31 -13.73 -29.28
N GLY A 654 3.23 -14.46 -29.02
CA GLY A 654 1.97 -13.91 -28.52
C GLY A 654 2.14 -13.21 -27.18
N LEU A 655 2.88 -13.82 -26.26
CA LEU A 655 3.14 -13.29 -24.91
C LEU A 655 4.13 -12.12 -24.90
N GLU A 656 5.21 -12.22 -25.68
CA GLU A 656 6.35 -11.28 -25.63
C GLU A 656 6.27 -10.19 -26.70
N ARG A 657 5.24 -10.16 -27.57
CA ARG A 657 5.09 -9.15 -28.63
C ARG A 657 5.31 -7.71 -28.15
N PRO A 658 4.66 -7.22 -27.07
CA PRO A 658 4.89 -5.85 -26.60
C PRO A 658 6.35 -5.61 -26.20
N ASN A 659 6.97 -6.62 -25.58
CA ASN A 659 8.36 -6.55 -25.13
C ASN A 659 9.35 -6.55 -26.29
N LEU A 660 9.09 -7.28 -27.38
CA LEU A 660 9.94 -7.29 -28.57
C LEU A 660 9.97 -5.95 -29.29
N VAL A 661 8.82 -5.31 -29.45
CA VAL A 661 8.72 -3.98 -30.06
C VAL A 661 9.50 -2.95 -29.22
N GLN A 662 9.34 -3.00 -27.88
CA GLN A 662 10.07 -2.12 -26.99
C GLN A 662 11.57 -2.44 -26.91
N ALA A 663 11.96 -3.72 -26.92
CA ALA A 663 13.35 -4.15 -26.94
C ALA A 663 14.07 -3.61 -28.18
N HIS A 664 13.42 -3.66 -29.34
CA HIS A 664 13.96 -3.06 -30.55
C HIS A 664 14.13 -1.55 -30.43
N GLN A 665 13.14 -0.84 -29.84
CA GLN A 665 13.21 0.60 -29.61
C GLN A 665 14.35 0.97 -28.63
N GLU A 666 14.49 0.25 -27.52
CA GLU A 666 15.57 0.42 -26.54
C GLU A 666 16.94 0.18 -27.17
N ALA A 667 17.09 -0.90 -27.96
CA ALA A 667 18.33 -1.17 -28.69
C ALA A 667 18.69 -0.04 -29.66
N TRP A 668 17.69 0.54 -30.34
CA TRP A 668 17.88 1.68 -31.24
C TRP A 668 18.32 2.94 -30.50
N GLN A 669 17.65 3.31 -29.42
CA GLN A 669 17.96 4.50 -28.61
C GLN A 669 19.37 4.44 -28.02
N HIS A 670 19.85 3.25 -27.67
CA HIS A 670 21.18 3.04 -27.11
C HIS A 670 22.26 2.69 -28.14
N GLY A 671 21.96 2.77 -29.44
CA GLY A 671 22.95 2.59 -30.52
C GLY A 671 23.46 1.16 -30.68
N LEU A 672 22.74 0.16 -30.17
CA LEU A 672 23.09 -1.27 -30.22
C LEU A 672 22.75 -1.85 -31.60
N SER A 673 23.42 -1.36 -32.64
CA SER A 673 23.06 -1.58 -34.05
C SER A 673 22.93 -3.07 -34.43
N TYR A 674 23.78 -3.93 -33.86
CA TYR A 674 23.69 -5.37 -34.10
C TYR A 674 22.37 -5.98 -33.58
N LEU A 675 21.97 -5.63 -32.36
CA LEU A 675 20.72 -6.11 -31.77
C LEU A 675 19.49 -5.54 -32.48
N VAL A 676 19.55 -4.28 -32.96
CA VAL A 676 18.48 -3.70 -33.78
C VAL A 676 18.25 -4.54 -35.04
N THR A 677 19.32 -4.91 -35.75
CA THR A 677 19.26 -5.75 -36.94
C THR A 677 18.60 -7.11 -36.66
N ILE A 678 19.02 -7.79 -35.58
CA ILE A 678 18.44 -9.10 -35.24
C ILE A 678 16.99 -8.98 -34.77
N LEU A 679 16.68 -8.05 -33.87
CA LEU A 679 15.32 -7.86 -33.36
C LEU A 679 14.34 -7.50 -34.47
N ALA A 680 14.77 -6.71 -35.47
CA ALA A 680 13.96 -6.41 -36.64
C ALA A 680 13.60 -7.68 -37.42
N ALA A 681 14.58 -8.57 -37.65
CA ALA A 681 14.34 -9.84 -38.33
C ALA A 681 13.46 -10.80 -37.50
N GLY A 682 13.68 -10.86 -36.18
CA GLY A 682 12.90 -11.70 -35.26
C GLY A 682 11.46 -11.24 -35.03
N CYS A 683 11.08 -10.05 -35.52
CA CYS A 683 9.71 -9.53 -35.45
C CYS A 683 8.84 -9.89 -36.67
N ARG A 684 9.30 -10.76 -37.59
CA ARG A 684 8.55 -11.14 -38.81
C ARG A 684 7.13 -11.65 -38.53
N PHE A 685 6.91 -12.30 -37.38
CA PHE A 685 5.58 -12.80 -36.98
C PHE A 685 4.48 -11.72 -36.94
N LEU A 686 4.83 -10.44 -36.80
CA LEU A 686 3.89 -9.33 -36.88
C LEU A 686 3.19 -9.23 -38.24
N PHE A 687 3.78 -9.81 -39.29
CA PHE A 687 3.18 -9.88 -40.62
C PHE A 687 1.87 -10.69 -40.63
N LEU A 688 1.78 -11.75 -39.80
CA LEU A 688 0.61 -12.63 -39.69
C LEU A 688 -0.52 -12.05 -38.82
N ARG A 689 -0.45 -10.77 -38.46
CA ARG A 689 -1.43 -10.08 -37.61
C ARG A 689 -2.19 -9.01 -38.40
N GLU A 690 -3.05 -8.30 -37.69
CA GLU A 690 -3.81 -7.15 -38.19
C GLU A 690 -2.90 -6.10 -38.86
N ARG A 691 -3.48 -5.35 -39.82
CA ARG A 691 -2.77 -4.38 -40.65
C ARG A 691 -1.92 -3.36 -39.87
N THR A 692 -2.36 -2.92 -38.69
CA THR A 692 -1.62 -1.97 -37.84
C THR A 692 -0.26 -2.52 -37.39
N GLN A 693 -0.16 -3.83 -37.11
CA GLN A 693 1.08 -4.49 -36.72
C GLN A 693 2.05 -4.59 -37.90
N ARG A 694 1.55 -4.69 -39.13
CA ARG A 694 2.38 -4.67 -40.36
C ARG A 694 3.03 -3.31 -40.57
N THR A 695 2.34 -2.23 -40.22
CA THR A 695 2.94 -0.88 -40.19
C THR A 695 4.07 -0.78 -39.17
N VAL A 696 3.90 -1.38 -37.97
CA VAL A 696 4.98 -1.47 -36.97
C VAL A 696 6.17 -2.24 -37.53
N LEU A 697 5.93 -3.41 -38.14
CA LEU A 697 6.99 -4.22 -38.76
C LEU A 697 7.79 -3.44 -39.82
N ALA A 698 7.14 -2.60 -40.63
CA ALA A 698 7.82 -1.74 -41.60
C ALA A 698 8.77 -0.73 -40.90
N ASP A 699 8.34 -0.09 -39.81
CA ASP A 699 9.21 0.84 -39.06
C ASP A 699 10.39 0.12 -38.39
N LEU A 700 10.16 -1.06 -37.79
CA LEU A 700 11.23 -1.88 -37.21
C LEU A 700 12.23 -2.31 -38.29
N SER A 701 11.74 -2.81 -39.43
CA SER A 701 12.59 -3.24 -40.55
C SER A 701 13.40 -2.08 -41.13
N PHE A 702 12.80 -0.89 -41.25
CA PHE A 702 13.49 0.32 -41.71
C PHE A 702 14.67 0.69 -40.81
N ARG A 703 14.47 0.70 -39.48
CA ARG A 703 15.55 0.93 -38.51
C ARG A 703 16.59 -0.18 -38.53
N GLY A 704 16.17 -1.43 -38.74
CA GLY A 704 17.05 -2.57 -38.96
C GLY A 704 17.96 -2.40 -40.20
N VAL A 705 17.41 -1.95 -41.33
CA VAL A 705 18.17 -1.62 -42.55
C VAL A 705 19.19 -0.50 -42.25
N GLN A 706 18.79 0.54 -41.54
CA GLN A 706 19.70 1.62 -41.14
C GLN A 706 20.83 1.12 -40.23
N ALA A 707 20.52 0.24 -39.28
CA ALA A 707 21.49 -0.35 -38.38
C ALA A 707 22.49 -1.27 -39.11
N ALA A 708 22.01 -2.12 -40.03
CA ALA A 708 22.85 -3.00 -40.84
C ALA A 708 23.80 -2.21 -41.75
N ARG A 709 23.35 -1.06 -42.29
CA ARG A 709 24.21 -0.13 -43.04
C ARG A 709 25.33 0.45 -42.19
N ARG A 710 25.04 0.86 -40.96
CA ARG A 710 26.04 1.43 -40.04
C ARG A 710 27.14 0.43 -39.68
N THR A 711 26.79 -0.86 -39.59
CA THR A 711 27.74 -1.93 -39.26
C THR A 711 28.39 -2.57 -40.49
N GLY A 712 28.01 -2.17 -41.71
CA GLY A 712 28.52 -2.76 -42.96
C GLY A 712 28.03 -4.19 -43.21
N ALA A 713 26.96 -4.63 -42.53
CA ALA A 713 26.40 -5.98 -42.65
C ALA A 713 25.51 -6.10 -43.91
N ALA A 714 26.14 -6.17 -45.09
CA ALA A 714 25.43 -6.10 -46.38
C ALA A 714 24.39 -7.21 -46.61
N HIS A 715 24.66 -8.44 -46.17
CA HIS A 715 23.70 -9.55 -46.25
C HIS A 715 22.48 -9.31 -45.35
N SER A 716 22.69 -8.79 -44.14
CA SER A 716 21.60 -8.42 -43.23
C SER A 716 20.79 -7.24 -43.75
N GLU A 717 21.44 -6.26 -44.37
CA GLU A 717 20.77 -5.15 -45.06
C GLU A 717 19.85 -5.69 -46.18
N ALA A 718 20.36 -6.60 -47.00
CA ALA A 718 19.60 -7.19 -48.10
C ALA A 718 18.35 -7.92 -47.59
N LEU A 719 18.49 -8.80 -46.59
CA LEU A 719 17.32 -9.52 -46.08
C LEU A 719 16.28 -8.59 -45.43
N LEU A 720 16.72 -7.60 -44.66
CA LEU A 720 15.82 -6.63 -44.03
C LEU A 720 15.16 -5.67 -45.04
N LEU A 721 15.80 -5.39 -46.18
CA LEU A 721 15.17 -4.66 -47.28
C LEU A 721 14.01 -5.47 -47.89
N ALA A 722 14.14 -6.79 -47.98
CA ALA A 722 13.05 -7.68 -48.40
C ALA A 722 11.87 -7.58 -47.43
N PHE A 723 12.11 -7.75 -46.11
CA PHE A 723 11.05 -7.67 -45.11
C PHE A 723 10.39 -6.29 -45.04
N LEU A 724 11.17 -5.22 -45.17
CA LEU A 724 10.64 -3.85 -45.25
C LEU A 724 9.72 -3.68 -46.46
N ALA A 725 10.16 -4.12 -47.63
CA ALA A 725 9.40 -3.99 -48.87
C ALA A 725 8.10 -4.81 -48.83
N GLU A 726 8.14 -6.04 -48.29
CA GLU A 726 6.95 -6.87 -48.08
C GLU A 726 5.97 -6.22 -47.10
N ALA A 727 6.46 -5.72 -45.96
CA ALA A 727 5.62 -5.04 -44.98
C ALA A 727 4.96 -3.79 -45.57
N LEU A 728 5.70 -2.96 -46.33
CA LEU A 728 5.17 -1.78 -47.02
C LEU A 728 4.11 -2.15 -48.08
N ALA A 729 4.36 -3.19 -48.88
CA ALA A 729 3.41 -3.68 -49.86
C ALA A 729 2.09 -4.14 -49.20
N SER A 730 2.19 -4.83 -48.06
CA SER A 730 1.02 -5.33 -47.31
C SER A 730 0.12 -4.24 -46.69
N VAL A 731 0.60 -2.99 -46.65
CA VAL A 731 -0.13 -1.81 -46.17
C VAL A 731 -0.38 -0.79 -47.29
N ASP A 732 -0.42 -1.27 -48.54
CA ASP A 732 -0.70 -0.52 -49.78
C ASP A 732 0.27 0.63 -50.08
N ARG A 733 1.49 0.60 -49.52
CA ARG A 733 2.58 1.54 -49.85
C ARG A 733 3.44 0.99 -50.98
N VAL A 734 2.79 0.67 -52.10
CA VAL A 734 3.35 -0.08 -53.25
C VAL A 734 4.59 0.60 -53.85
N GLU A 735 4.55 1.92 -54.04
CA GLU A 735 5.68 2.65 -54.63
C GLU A 735 6.92 2.66 -53.73
N GLU A 736 6.73 2.75 -52.42
CA GLU A 736 7.84 2.65 -51.47
C GLU A 736 8.41 1.23 -51.42
N ALA A 737 7.54 0.22 -51.45
CA ALA A 737 7.96 -1.19 -51.56
C ALA A 737 8.78 -1.42 -52.84
N ARG A 738 8.37 -0.85 -53.98
CA ARG A 738 9.08 -0.93 -55.27
C ARG A 738 10.48 -0.33 -55.19
N ILE A 739 10.64 0.81 -54.53
CA ILE A 739 11.95 1.44 -54.29
C ILE A 739 12.85 0.47 -53.51
N HIS A 740 12.34 -0.13 -52.42
CA HIS A 740 13.12 -1.02 -51.59
C HIS A 740 13.46 -2.36 -52.26
N PHE A 741 12.55 -2.98 -53.01
CA PHE A 741 12.87 -4.18 -53.80
C PHE A 741 13.85 -3.90 -54.95
N THR A 742 13.76 -2.74 -55.59
CA THR A 742 14.73 -2.33 -56.62
C THR A 742 16.11 -2.18 -56.00
N ARG A 743 16.19 -1.55 -54.82
CA ARG A 743 17.45 -1.42 -54.07
C ARG A 743 17.99 -2.78 -53.61
N LEU A 744 17.11 -3.68 -53.17
CA LEU A 744 17.47 -5.05 -52.82
C LEU A 744 18.11 -5.76 -54.02
N ARG A 745 17.50 -5.69 -55.21
CA ARG A 745 18.03 -6.30 -56.44
C ARG A 745 19.44 -5.79 -56.76
N GLU A 746 19.66 -4.48 -56.68
CA GLU A 746 20.97 -3.86 -56.89
C GLU A 746 22.01 -4.34 -55.87
N LEU A 747 21.63 -4.40 -54.59
CA LEU A 747 22.52 -4.83 -53.52
C LEU A 747 22.87 -6.30 -53.65
N ALA A 748 21.86 -7.16 -53.80
CA ALA A 748 21.99 -8.61 -53.94
C ALA A 748 22.87 -8.99 -55.14
N THR A 749 22.74 -8.27 -56.26
CA THR A 749 23.62 -8.45 -57.43
C THR A 749 25.08 -8.11 -57.10
N ARG A 750 25.31 -7.05 -56.32
CA ARG A 750 26.66 -6.58 -55.95
C ARG A 750 27.36 -7.50 -54.95
N ILE A 751 26.61 -8.06 -54.00
CA ILE A 751 27.14 -9.00 -53.00
C ILE A 751 27.10 -10.45 -53.46
N GLU A 752 26.64 -10.69 -54.70
CA GLU A 752 26.52 -12.01 -55.32
C GLU A 752 25.69 -13.02 -54.48
N ASP A 753 24.64 -12.53 -53.82
CA ASP A 753 23.75 -13.34 -53.00
C ASP A 753 22.52 -13.79 -53.81
N PRO A 754 22.47 -15.06 -54.26
CA PRO A 754 21.37 -15.56 -55.07
C PRO A 754 20.05 -15.62 -54.29
N LEU A 755 20.10 -15.77 -52.96
CA LEU A 755 18.90 -15.87 -52.14
C LEU A 755 18.14 -14.55 -52.13
N THR A 756 18.81 -13.47 -51.74
CA THR A 756 18.19 -12.14 -51.69
C THR A 756 17.92 -11.57 -53.08
N LEU A 757 18.66 -11.98 -54.11
CA LEU A 757 18.34 -11.64 -55.51
C LEU A 757 17.02 -12.29 -55.96
N SER A 758 16.82 -13.57 -55.63
CA SER A 758 15.55 -14.26 -55.90
C SER A 758 14.38 -13.56 -55.22
N LEU A 759 14.50 -13.24 -53.91
CA LEU A 759 13.48 -12.50 -53.17
C LEU A 759 13.15 -11.14 -53.78
N ALA A 760 14.16 -10.41 -54.27
CA ALA A 760 13.94 -9.12 -54.96
C ALA A 760 13.10 -9.27 -56.22
N LEU A 761 13.39 -10.29 -57.04
CA LEU A 761 12.67 -10.56 -58.28
C LEU A 761 11.23 -11.03 -58.00
N LEU A 762 11.04 -11.90 -57.02
CA LEU A 762 9.73 -12.35 -56.56
C LEU A 762 8.89 -11.18 -56.02
N GLY A 763 9.48 -10.32 -55.19
CA GLY A 763 8.83 -9.12 -54.66
C GLY A 763 8.38 -8.16 -55.76
N LEU A 764 9.27 -7.81 -56.69
CA LEU A 764 8.93 -6.97 -57.85
C LEU A 764 7.85 -7.62 -58.73
N GLY A 765 7.93 -8.93 -58.94
CA GLY A 765 6.92 -9.68 -59.68
C GLY A 765 5.56 -9.67 -59.01
N SER A 766 5.52 -9.74 -57.68
CA SER A 766 4.28 -9.65 -56.89
C SER A 766 3.63 -8.26 -57.00
N LEU A 767 4.44 -7.20 -56.95
CA LEU A 767 3.95 -5.83 -57.17
C LEU A 767 3.36 -5.66 -58.58
N SER A 768 4.07 -6.11 -59.62
CA SER A 768 3.57 -6.08 -61.00
C SER A 768 2.29 -6.90 -61.20
N ARG A 769 2.16 -8.04 -60.50
CA ARG A 769 0.93 -8.84 -60.50
C ARG A 769 -0.23 -8.09 -59.85
N GLY A 770 -0.01 -7.40 -58.73
CA GLY A 770 -1.01 -6.57 -58.05
C GLY A 770 -1.51 -5.41 -58.92
N GLU A 771 -0.63 -4.85 -59.75
CA GLU A 771 -0.95 -3.81 -60.76
C GLU A 771 -1.58 -4.38 -62.04
N MET A 772 -1.79 -5.70 -62.10
CA MET A 772 -2.29 -6.44 -63.27
C MET A 772 -1.37 -6.38 -64.50
N ASP A 773 -0.10 -5.99 -64.35
CA ASP A 773 0.93 -6.14 -65.38
C ASP A 773 1.47 -7.59 -65.36
N TYR A 774 0.62 -8.51 -65.82
CA TYR A 774 0.92 -9.94 -65.77
C TYR A 774 2.10 -10.34 -66.67
N ARG A 775 2.36 -9.59 -67.75
CA ARG A 775 3.52 -9.83 -68.62
C ARG A 775 4.81 -9.56 -67.84
N ARG A 776 4.88 -8.40 -67.18
CA ARG A 776 6.07 -8.04 -66.40
C ARG A 776 6.27 -8.95 -65.21
N ALA A 777 5.20 -9.33 -64.52
CA ALA A 777 5.26 -10.29 -63.42
C ALA A 777 5.82 -11.65 -63.89
N ARG A 778 5.37 -12.16 -65.04
CA ARG A 778 5.90 -13.40 -65.62
C ARG A 778 7.39 -13.31 -65.91
N GLU A 779 7.85 -12.26 -66.59
CA GLU A 779 9.28 -12.04 -66.88
C GLU A 779 10.14 -12.06 -65.61
N LEU A 780 9.66 -11.44 -64.53
CA LEU A 780 10.38 -11.37 -63.26
C LEU A 780 10.42 -12.74 -62.56
N TYR A 781 9.33 -13.50 -62.56
CA TYR A 781 9.31 -14.84 -61.98
C TYR A 781 10.14 -15.85 -62.80
N GLU A 782 10.11 -15.78 -64.12
CA GLU A 782 10.97 -16.60 -65.01
C GLU A 782 12.45 -16.29 -64.79
N ALA A 783 12.79 -15.01 -64.56
CA ALA A 783 14.16 -14.62 -64.21
C ALA A 783 14.58 -15.11 -62.82
N ALA A 784 13.64 -15.25 -61.87
CA ALA A 784 13.92 -15.74 -60.52
C ALA A 784 14.21 -17.25 -60.47
N ALA A 785 13.61 -18.05 -61.36
CA ALA A 785 13.76 -19.51 -61.36
C ALA A 785 15.23 -20.01 -61.41
N PRO A 786 16.07 -19.60 -62.39
CA PRO A 786 17.46 -20.04 -62.44
C PRO A 786 18.30 -19.46 -61.28
N VAL A 787 17.90 -18.33 -60.69
CA VAL A 787 18.56 -17.76 -59.51
C VAL A 787 18.26 -18.59 -58.27
N ALA A 788 17.00 -18.98 -58.07
CA ALA A 788 16.59 -19.84 -56.96
C ALA A 788 17.25 -21.23 -57.03
N GLU A 789 17.41 -21.82 -58.21
CA GLU A 789 18.15 -23.08 -58.39
C GLU A 789 19.59 -22.99 -57.85
N ARG A 790 20.27 -21.87 -58.10
CA ARG A 790 21.64 -21.62 -57.61
C ARG A 790 21.76 -21.54 -56.09
N THR A 791 20.66 -21.30 -55.37
CA THR A 791 20.67 -21.26 -53.89
C THR A 791 20.83 -22.65 -53.27
N GLY A 792 20.47 -23.71 -54.00
CA GLY A 792 20.35 -25.06 -53.44
C GLY A 792 19.20 -25.26 -52.44
N ASP A 793 18.45 -24.19 -52.11
CA ASP A 793 17.34 -24.24 -51.17
C ASP A 793 16.04 -24.66 -51.87
N LEU A 794 15.59 -25.89 -51.59
CA LEU A 794 14.37 -26.46 -52.17
C LEU A 794 13.12 -25.65 -51.80
N ARG A 795 13.08 -25.02 -50.61
CA ARG A 795 11.93 -24.21 -50.17
C ARG A 795 11.83 -22.92 -50.98
N GLN A 796 12.97 -22.29 -51.26
CA GLN A 796 13.02 -21.08 -52.08
C GLN A 796 12.65 -21.36 -53.54
N GLN A 797 13.17 -22.46 -54.11
CA GLN A 797 12.77 -22.92 -55.44
C GLN A 797 11.26 -23.17 -55.51
N ALA A 798 10.68 -23.78 -54.46
CA ALA A 798 9.26 -24.02 -54.39
C ALA A 798 8.44 -22.71 -54.40
N VAL A 799 8.89 -21.64 -53.72
CA VAL A 799 8.21 -20.33 -53.77
C VAL A 799 8.16 -19.79 -55.20
N VAL A 800 9.25 -19.88 -55.96
CA VAL A 800 9.24 -19.40 -57.37
C VAL A 800 8.21 -20.15 -58.21
N PHE A 801 8.14 -21.47 -58.08
CA PHE A 801 7.16 -22.27 -58.81
C PHE A 801 5.72 -22.00 -58.39
N SER A 802 5.48 -21.63 -57.13
CA SER A 802 4.17 -21.14 -56.70
C SER A 802 3.82 -19.84 -57.43
N CYS A 803 4.72 -18.85 -57.46
CA CYS A 803 4.50 -17.59 -58.18
C CYS A 803 4.27 -17.79 -59.69
N LEU A 804 5.04 -18.69 -60.32
CA LEU A 804 4.85 -19.07 -61.72
C LEU A 804 3.48 -19.72 -61.94
N SER A 805 3.06 -20.63 -61.06
CA SER A 805 1.72 -21.23 -61.14
C SER A 805 0.60 -20.18 -61.03
N THR A 806 0.71 -19.26 -60.06
CA THR A 806 -0.26 -18.19 -59.88
C THR A 806 -0.33 -17.27 -61.10
N ILE A 807 0.80 -16.87 -61.69
CA ILE A 807 0.77 -15.97 -62.84
C ILE A 807 0.20 -16.65 -64.10
N HIS A 808 0.52 -17.92 -64.33
CA HIS A 808 -0.06 -18.68 -65.44
C HIS A 808 -1.57 -18.91 -65.26
N THR A 809 -2.04 -19.04 -64.01
CA THR A 809 -3.49 -19.05 -63.71
C THR A 809 -4.16 -17.73 -64.10
N HIS A 810 -3.57 -16.58 -63.75
CA HIS A 810 -4.11 -15.26 -64.16
C HIS A 810 -4.09 -15.03 -65.67
N LEU A 811 -3.13 -15.63 -66.38
CA LEU A 811 -3.04 -15.60 -67.84
C LEU A 811 -3.98 -16.58 -68.56
N GLY A 812 -4.71 -17.43 -67.82
CA GLY A 812 -5.59 -18.46 -68.37
C GLY A 812 -4.88 -19.71 -68.90
N GLU A 813 -3.58 -19.85 -68.64
CA GLU A 813 -2.72 -20.95 -69.08
C GLU A 813 -2.72 -22.09 -68.06
N TYR A 814 -3.91 -22.60 -67.72
CA TYR A 814 -4.14 -23.45 -66.54
C TYR A 814 -3.36 -24.78 -66.54
N ARG A 815 -3.10 -25.39 -67.71
CA ARG A 815 -2.28 -26.61 -67.79
C ARG A 815 -0.82 -26.34 -67.41
N THR A 816 -0.27 -25.22 -67.87
CA THR A 816 1.08 -24.77 -67.49
C THR A 816 1.13 -24.45 -66.01
N ALA A 817 0.11 -23.75 -65.50
CA ALA A 817 -0.03 -23.44 -64.08
C ALA A 817 -0.03 -24.70 -63.20
N LEU A 818 -0.78 -25.74 -63.60
CA LEU A 818 -0.83 -27.02 -62.89
C LEU A 818 0.52 -27.73 -62.89
N GLY A 819 1.26 -27.69 -63.99
CA GLY A 819 2.62 -28.25 -64.06
C GLY A 819 3.59 -27.59 -63.07
N TYR A 820 3.50 -26.26 -62.91
CA TYR A 820 4.28 -25.55 -61.89
C TYR A 820 3.78 -25.83 -60.47
N ALA A 821 2.47 -25.96 -60.25
CA ALA A 821 1.90 -26.32 -58.95
C ALA A 821 2.38 -27.71 -58.48
N GLN A 822 2.49 -28.68 -59.39
CA GLN A 822 3.00 -30.02 -59.10
C GLN A 822 4.49 -30.00 -58.72
N ARG A 823 5.31 -29.20 -59.40
CA ARG A 823 6.73 -29.01 -59.01
C ARG A 823 6.86 -28.32 -57.66
N HIS A 824 6.01 -27.34 -57.38
CA HIS A 824 5.94 -26.70 -56.08
C HIS A 824 5.62 -27.72 -54.98
N LEU A 825 4.61 -28.59 -55.18
CA LEU A 825 4.24 -29.65 -54.24
C LEU A 825 5.38 -30.66 -54.00
N ASP A 826 6.00 -31.19 -55.06
CA ASP A 826 7.12 -32.14 -54.97
C ASP A 826 8.26 -31.59 -54.10
N LEU A 827 8.66 -30.34 -54.35
CA LEU A 827 9.73 -29.71 -53.59
C LEU A 827 9.38 -29.52 -52.11
N ARG A 828 8.15 -29.11 -51.80
CA ARG A 828 7.68 -28.93 -50.41
C ARG A 828 7.65 -30.25 -49.64
N GLN A 829 7.23 -31.34 -50.28
CA GLN A 829 7.24 -32.67 -49.68
C GLN A 829 8.67 -33.18 -49.46
N ARG A 830 9.57 -33.02 -50.44
CA ARG A 830 10.97 -33.43 -50.34
C ARG A 830 11.75 -32.69 -49.25
N CYS A 831 11.40 -31.44 -48.95
CA CYS A 831 12.04 -30.66 -47.90
C CYS A 831 11.30 -30.73 -46.55
N GLY A 832 10.26 -31.54 -46.42
CA GLY A 832 9.48 -31.68 -45.19
C GLY A 832 8.85 -30.37 -44.70
N ASP A 833 8.19 -29.63 -45.59
CA ASP A 833 7.54 -28.35 -45.29
C ASP A 833 6.01 -28.47 -45.36
N PRO A 834 5.33 -28.82 -44.25
CA PRO A 834 3.88 -29.05 -44.24
C PRO A 834 3.07 -27.79 -44.53
N LEU A 835 3.56 -26.61 -44.13
CA LEU A 835 2.90 -25.33 -44.43
C LEU A 835 2.94 -25.06 -45.93
N GLY A 836 4.12 -25.22 -46.54
CA GLY A 836 4.29 -25.08 -47.97
C GLY A 836 3.55 -26.15 -48.77
N GLU A 837 3.44 -27.37 -48.25
CA GLU A 837 2.63 -28.45 -48.83
C GLU A 837 1.14 -28.07 -48.86
N ALA A 838 0.60 -27.59 -47.73
CA ALA A 838 -0.80 -27.13 -47.66
C ALA A 838 -1.08 -26.00 -48.68
N HIS A 839 -0.15 -25.05 -48.80
CA HIS A 839 -0.22 -23.99 -49.81
C HIS A 839 -0.14 -24.54 -51.25
N ALA A 840 0.70 -25.55 -51.50
CA ALA A 840 0.81 -26.18 -52.81
C ALA A 840 -0.46 -26.91 -53.25
N TRP A 841 -1.17 -27.53 -52.31
CA TRP A 841 -2.50 -28.11 -52.56
C TRP A 841 -3.52 -27.03 -52.96
N TYR A 842 -3.52 -25.87 -52.29
CA TYR A 842 -4.36 -24.73 -52.66
C TYR A 842 -4.03 -24.18 -54.06
N ILE A 843 -2.76 -23.97 -54.38
CA ILE A 843 -2.34 -23.48 -55.71
C ILE A 843 -2.72 -24.48 -56.82
N SER A 844 -2.59 -25.79 -56.54
CA SER A 844 -3.03 -26.85 -57.45
C SER A 844 -4.54 -26.85 -57.63
N ALA A 845 -5.31 -26.62 -56.56
CA ALA A 845 -6.75 -26.48 -56.62
C ALA A 845 -7.14 -25.32 -57.54
N MET A 846 -6.55 -24.13 -57.39
CA MET A 846 -6.84 -22.96 -58.23
C MET A 846 -6.60 -23.24 -59.73
N ALA A 847 -5.45 -23.83 -60.09
CA ALA A 847 -5.16 -24.17 -61.48
C ALA A 847 -6.17 -25.19 -62.05
N THR A 848 -6.57 -26.16 -61.22
CA THR A 848 -7.56 -27.19 -61.57
C THR A 848 -8.98 -26.60 -61.72
N GLN A 849 -9.34 -25.59 -60.92
CA GLN A 849 -10.60 -24.83 -61.10
C GLN A 849 -10.66 -24.13 -62.46
N GLY A 850 -9.54 -23.54 -62.90
CA GLY A 850 -9.46 -22.89 -64.22
C GLY A 850 -9.67 -23.86 -65.39
N LEU A 851 -9.34 -25.14 -65.20
CA LEU A 851 -9.64 -26.21 -66.17
C LEU A 851 -11.11 -26.66 -66.17
N GLY A 852 -11.93 -26.17 -65.23
CA GLY A 852 -13.32 -26.60 -65.04
C GLY A 852 -13.50 -27.90 -64.27
N GLU A 853 -12.41 -28.48 -63.74
CA GLU A 853 -12.43 -29.75 -63.00
C GLU A 853 -12.79 -29.52 -61.51
N HIS A 854 -13.98 -29.01 -61.25
CA HIS A 854 -14.38 -28.52 -59.92
C HIS A 854 -14.38 -29.60 -58.82
N GLU A 855 -14.66 -30.87 -59.14
CA GLU A 855 -14.59 -31.99 -58.19
C GLU A 855 -13.16 -32.26 -57.73
N ASN A 856 -12.21 -32.29 -58.67
CA ASN A 856 -10.78 -32.47 -58.35
C ASN A 856 -10.25 -31.28 -57.56
N ALA A 857 -10.59 -30.06 -57.99
CA ALA A 857 -10.20 -28.85 -57.29
C ALA A 857 -10.72 -28.80 -55.84
N LEU A 858 -11.97 -29.21 -55.60
CA LEU A 858 -12.52 -29.26 -54.26
C LEU A 858 -11.74 -30.22 -53.36
N ARG A 859 -11.41 -31.42 -53.85
CA ARG A 859 -10.60 -32.40 -53.11
C ARG A 859 -9.24 -31.84 -52.70
N LEU A 860 -8.55 -31.16 -53.63
CA LEU A 860 -7.26 -30.53 -53.38
C LEU A 860 -7.37 -29.39 -52.35
N ALA A 861 -8.42 -28.57 -52.45
CA ALA A 861 -8.69 -27.51 -51.48
C ALA A 861 -9.04 -28.08 -50.08
N GLU A 862 -9.79 -29.18 -50.00
CA GLU A 862 -10.10 -29.87 -48.74
C GLU A 862 -8.84 -30.46 -48.08
N GLN A 863 -7.90 -30.99 -48.87
CA GLN A 863 -6.58 -31.42 -48.37
C GLN A 863 -5.76 -30.25 -47.80
N SER A 864 -5.75 -29.11 -48.50
CA SER A 864 -5.11 -27.87 -48.02
C SER A 864 -5.73 -27.39 -46.71
N ILE A 865 -7.07 -27.34 -46.62
CA ILE A 865 -7.81 -26.93 -45.41
C ILE A 865 -7.50 -27.86 -44.24
N ALA A 866 -7.52 -29.19 -44.47
CA ALA A 866 -7.27 -30.17 -43.42
C ALA A 866 -5.86 -30.01 -42.82
N LEU A 867 -4.85 -29.76 -43.65
CA LEU A 867 -3.48 -29.57 -43.20
C LEU A 867 -3.28 -28.19 -42.53
N HIS A 868 -3.85 -27.11 -43.06
CA HIS A 868 -3.78 -25.81 -42.40
C HIS A 868 -4.44 -25.81 -41.02
N ARG A 869 -5.50 -26.60 -40.81
CA ARG A 869 -6.14 -26.73 -39.50
C ARG A 869 -5.26 -27.41 -38.43
N THR A 870 -4.20 -28.10 -38.82
CA THR A 870 -3.24 -28.69 -37.87
C THR A 870 -2.02 -27.81 -37.60
N LEU A 871 -1.92 -26.64 -38.24
CA LEU A 871 -0.75 -25.77 -38.20
C LEU A 871 -1.09 -24.40 -37.58
N ASP A 872 -0.37 -24.02 -36.53
CA ASP A 872 -0.50 -22.69 -35.93
C ASP A 872 0.02 -21.58 -36.87
N GLY A 873 -0.64 -20.42 -36.88
CA GLY A 873 -0.20 -19.28 -37.67
C GLY A 873 -0.37 -19.43 -39.18
N SER A 874 -1.27 -20.31 -39.64
CA SER A 874 -1.62 -20.46 -41.06
C SER A 874 -3.04 -19.98 -41.40
N GLU A 875 -3.61 -19.11 -40.58
CA GLU A 875 -4.93 -18.52 -40.79
C GLU A 875 -5.07 -17.75 -42.12
N PRO A 876 -4.07 -16.98 -42.60
CA PRO A 876 -4.17 -16.32 -43.90
C PRO A 876 -4.34 -17.31 -45.05
N GLU A 877 -3.54 -18.38 -45.08
CA GLU A 877 -3.58 -19.40 -46.12
C GLU A 877 -4.83 -20.29 -46.01
N LEU A 878 -5.27 -20.60 -44.79
CA LEU A 878 -6.55 -21.29 -44.55
C LEU A 878 -7.73 -20.53 -45.14
N ALA A 879 -7.77 -19.19 -44.98
CA ALA A 879 -8.83 -18.36 -45.54
C ALA A 879 -8.87 -18.41 -47.07
N LEU A 880 -7.70 -18.43 -47.72
CA LEU A 880 -7.58 -18.58 -49.17
C LEU A 880 -8.03 -19.96 -49.66
N ALA A 881 -7.67 -21.03 -48.93
CA ALA A 881 -8.08 -22.39 -49.25
C ALA A 881 -9.60 -22.58 -49.10
N LEU A 882 -10.21 -22.00 -48.06
CA LEU A 882 -11.66 -21.98 -47.84
C LEU A 882 -12.40 -21.23 -48.96
N ASP A 883 -11.90 -20.07 -49.38
CA ASP A 883 -12.48 -19.29 -50.49
C ASP A 883 -12.38 -20.05 -51.83
N CYS A 884 -11.25 -20.73 -52.05
CA CYS A 884 -11.05 -21.63 -53.18
C CYS A 884 -12.05 -22.78 -53.16
N ALA A 885 -12.19 -23.50 -52.04
CA ALA A 885 -13.15 -24.60 -51.90
C ALA A 885 -14.60 -24.12 -52.15
N ALA A 886 -14.97 -22.96 -51.60
CA ALA A 886 -16.28 -22.37 -51.81
C ALA A 886 -16.57 -22.11 -53.30
N THR A 887 -15.58 -21.63 -54.06
CA THR A 887 -15.71 -21.42 -55.51
C THR A 887 -16.05 -22.71 -56.26
N SER A 888 -15.38 -23.83 -55.94
CA SER A 888 -15.72 -25.14 -56.53
C SER A 888 -17.11 -25.63 -56.10
N LEU A 889 -17.46 -25.49 -54.82
CA LEU A 889 -18.76 -25.89 -54.30
C LEU A 889 -19.92 -25.12 -54.95
N GLN A 890 -19.72 -23.83 -55.26
CA GLN A 890 -20.69 -23.02 -56.00
C GLN A 890 -20.94 -23.60 -57.40
N GLN A 891 -19.88 -23.97 -58.13
CA GLN A 891 -19.98 -24.54 -59.47
C GLN A 891 -20.61 -25.94 -59.47
N LEU A 892 -20.42 -26.70 -58.39
CA LEU A 892 -21.05 -28.01 -58.18
C LEU A 892 -22.49 -27.93 -57.64
N GLY A 893 -23.02 -26.73 -57.36
CA GLY A 893 -24.38 -26.53 -56.87
C GLY A 893 -24.56 -26.73 -55.35
N HIS A 894 -23.48 -26.86 -54.58
CA HIS A 894 -23.50 -27.04 -53.13
C HIS A 894 -23.48 -25.70 -52.37
N ALA A 895 -24.50 -24.86 -52.57
CA ALA A 895 -24.54 -23.48 -52.07
C ALA A 895 -24.42 -23.36 -50.53
N ALA A 896 -25.02 -24.28 -49.77
CA ALA A 896 -24.95 -24.25 -48.30
C ALA A 896 -23.52 -24.47 -47.78
N ARG A 897 -22.83 -25.50 -48.29
CA ARG A 897 -21.41 -25.78 -47.94
C ARG A 897 -20.49 -24.65 -48.39
N ALA A 898 -20.74 -24.05 -49.56
CA ALA A 898 -19.99 -22.89 -50.02
C ALA A 898 -20.15 -21.70 -49.07
N ALA A 899 -21.37 -21.43 -48.59
CA ALA A 899 -21.64 -20.36 -47.62
C ALA A 899 -20.95 -20.62 -46.26
N GLU A 900 -20.90 -21.87 -45.80
CA GLU A 900 -20.16 -22.24 -44.58
C GLU A 900 -18.68 -21.90 -44.68
N HIS A 901 -17.99 -22.33 -45.74
CA HIS A 901 -16.57 -22.01 -45.93
C HIS A 901 -16.33 -20.50 -46.12
N LEU A 902 -17.23 -19.78 -46.78
CA LEU A 902 -17.10 -18.32 -46.96
C LEU A 902 -17.33 -17.54 -45.66
N ARG A 903 -18.20 -18.02 -44.75
CA ARG A 903 -18.36 -17.40 -43.42
C ARG A 903 -17.09 -17.55 -42.60
N GLU A 904 -16.54 -18.78 -42.55
CA GLU A 904 -15.27 -19.05 -41.89
C GLU A 904 -14.14 -18.20 -42.49
N ALA A 905 -14.00 -18.18 -43.82
CA ALA A 905 -13.01 -17.34 -44.50
C ALA A 905 -13.18 -15.84 -44.20
N ALA A 906 -14.42 -15.33 -44.17
CA ALA A 906 -14.70 -13.94 -43.85
C ALA A 906 -14.28 -13.56 -42.41
N GLU A 907 -14.50 -14.44 -41.44
CA GLU A 907 -14.05 -14.24 -40.05
C GLU A 907 -12.52 -14.22 -39.96
N LEU A 908 -11.83 -15.11 -40.68
CA LEU A 908 -10.37 -15.12 -40.75
C LEU A 908 -9.82 -13.82 -41.39
N PHE A 909 -10.35 -13.43 -42.54
CA PHE A 909 -9.95 -12.19 -43.22
C PHE A 909 -10.21 -10.96 -42.37
N GLU A 910 -11.33 -10.89 -41.64
CA GLU A 910 -11.64 -9.76 -40.76
C GLU A 910 -10.63 -9.66 -39.60
N ARG A 911 -10.29 -10.77 -38.96
CA ARG A 911 -9.25 -10.80 -37.91
C ARG A 911 -7.89 -10.33 -38.42
N LEU A 912 -7.61 -10.55 -39.70
CA LEU A 912 -6.37 -10.13 -40.36
C LEU A 912 -6.43 -8.69 -40.92
N GLY A 913 -7.61 -8.05 -40.90
CA GLY A 913 -7.84 -6.75 -41.51
C GLY A 913 -7.75 -6.76 -43.04
N ASP A 914 -8.07 -7.89 -43.67
CA ASP A 914 -8.01 -8.09 -45.11
C ASP A 914 -9.34 -7.65 -45.79
N PRO A 915 -9.30 -6.81 -46.85
CA PRO A 915 -10.50 -6.38 -47.56
C PRO A 915 -11.31 -7.54 -48.17
N ALA A 916 -10.72 -8.71 -48.39
CA ALA A 916 -11.39 -9.93 -48.86
C ALA A 916 -12.54 -10.37 -47.95
N ALA A 917 -12.53 -9.97 -46.66
CA ALA A 917 -13.65 -10.21 -45.74
C ALA A 917 -14.99 -9.67 -46.28
N THR A 918 -14.95 -8.49 -46.91
CA THR A 918 -16.15 -7.86 -47.49
C THR A 918 -16.66 -8.67 -48.67
N THR A 919 -15.76 -9.08 -49.57
CA THR A 919 -16.08 -9.90 -50.73
C THR A 919 -16.67 -11.25 -50.32
N ALA A 920 -16.07 -11.94 -49.35
CA ALA A 920 -16.57 -13.21 -48.83
C ALA A 920 -17.99 -13.07 -48.24
N ARG A 921 -18.25 -12.03 -47.43
CA ARG A 921 -19.60 -11.74 -46.90
C ARG A 921 -20.64 -11.47 -47.97
N LEU A 922 -20.28 -10.73 -49.02
CA LEU A 922 -21.18 -10.48 -50.14
C LEU A 922 -21.52 -11.78 -50.89
N ARG A 923 -20.53 -12.67 -51.07
CA ARG A 923 -20.75 -14.01 -51.66
C ARG A 923 -21.66 -14.88 -50.79
N VAL A 924 -21.52 -14.85 -49.45
CA VAL A 924 -22.45 -15.54 -48.53
C VAL A 924 -23.88 -15.06 -48.73
N LYS A 925 -24.10 -13.73 -48.69
CA LYS A 925 -25.44 -13.14 -48.89
C LYS A 925 -26.07 -13.55 -50.22
N HIS A 926 -25.26 -13.59 -51.29
CA HIS A 926 -25.75 -13.99 -52.61
C HIS A 926 -26.16 -15.47 -52.64
N LEU A 927 -25.39 -16.36 -52.00
CA LEU A 927 -25.72 -17.79 -51.92
C LEU A 927 -26.97 -18.06 -51.08
N GLU A 928 -27.17 -17.31 -50.00
CA GLU A 928 -28.32 -17.46 -49.09
C GLU A 928 -29.62 -16.86 -49.67
N ALA A 929 -29.52 -15.85 -50.55
CA ALA A 929 -30.69 -15.24 -51.20
C ALA A 929 -31.34 -16.14 -52.29
N GLY A 930 -30.65 -17.18 -52.76
CA GLY A 930 -31.13 -18.12 -53.80
C GLY A 930 -31.36 -17.48 -55.19
N PRO A 931 -31.66 -18.29 -56.23
CA PRO A 931 -31.81 -17.80 -57.61
C PRO A 931 -33.05 -16.90 -57.88
N GLN A 932 -33.88 -16.59 -56.89
CA GLN A 932 -35.22 -16.01 -57.09
C GLN A 932 -35.27 -14.48 -57.18
N ALA A 933 -34.18 -13.74 -56.90
CA ALA A 933 -34.19 -12.27 -57.00
C ALA A 933 -34.08 -11.71 -58.43
N ALA A 934 -33.94 -12.57 -59.46
CA ALA A 934 -33.73 -12.14 -60.85
C ALA A 934 -34.94 -12.34 -61.79
N ARG A 935 -36.14 -12.67 -61.29
CA ARG A 935 -37.35 -12.84 -62.14
C ARG A 935 -38.57 -12.02 -61.65
N SER A 936 -38.66 -10.78 -62.18
CA SER A 936 -39.88 -10.09 -62.70
C SER A 936 -40.93 -9.51 -61.71
N PRO A 937 -41.81 -8.53 -62.10
CA PRO A 937 -42.25 -8.22 -63.48
C PRO A 937 -42.42 -6.75 -63.92
N GLN A 938 -42.33 -6.61 -65.25
CA GLN A 938 -43.14 -5.83 -66.20
C GLN A 938 -44.20 -4.83 -65.68
N ALA A 939 -44.08 -3.61 -66.21
CA ALA A 939 -45.13 -2.78 -66.83
C ALA A 939 -46.49 -2.65 -66.12
N GLY A 940 -46.65 -1.57 -65.34
CA GLY A 940 -47.96 -0.97 -65.08
C GLY A 940 -48.22 0.21 -66.02
N GLN A 941 -49.21 0.08 -66.90
CA GLN A 941 -49.84 1.21 -67.60
C GLN A 941 -50.52 2.16 -66.60
N PRO A 942 -50.65 3.46 -66.92
CA PRO A 942 -51.38 4.42 -66.09
C PRO A 942 -52.87 4.43 -66.46
N GLY A 943 -53.75 4.34 -65.45
CA GLY A 943 -55.20 4.46 -65.61
C GLY A 943 -55.77 5.46 -64.61
N HIS A 944 -56.35 6.53 -65.15
CA HIS A 944 -57.15 7.56 -64.48
C HIS A 944 -58.35 7.02 -63.71
N GLY A 945 -58.75 7.72 -62.65
CA GLY A 945 -60.03 7.58 -61.96
C GLY A 945 -59.99 8.05 -60.52
#